data_AF-A0A2T0V6J6-F1
#
_entry.id   AF-A0A2T0V6J6-F1
#
_cell.length_a   1.000
_cell.length_b   1.000
_cell.length_c   1.000
_cell.angle_alpha   90.00
_cell.angle_beta   90.00
_cell.angle_gamma   90.00
#
_symmetry.space_group_name_H-M   'P 1'
#
loop_
_entity.id
_entity.type
_entity.pdbx_description
1 polymer ?
#
loop_
_entity_poly.entity_id
_entity_poly.type
_entity_poly.pdbx_seq_one_letter_code
_entity_poly.pdbx_strand_id
1 'polypeptide(L)'
;MRFRTRLMLVLLAVVVVSQFATGIAFLRATQNDIIAKGSQRLELGAKVLDQLLNVRGEQLSNNVAILADDFGFKSAVSTKDTSTLYSALANYGDRAKADIVFLSSLEGHILASSHHAQNTPMPFPQLFEHARQEGSAAGVVIAQGQPYEVALLPVRAPNLIGWVGMGFLINDTLINEVNALTGLDISVINYADDVDISYLASTHEKTLAQQLMGSKSIELLTQGGRTVRNEMTHDDEYLSYASLLYADEINQTYALLQISRGELLGAYRSLQWQLLGIIALILLFTVLVAAWSARSISEPLRALSQAAQRIGRGERVLELPMRGKHSETGLLATTLLTMQEGIAEREATLRHQSRHDLLTDLPNRISAQEDIDLAIQHGEPFTLLRLKSDNYRDINDTFGYALGDHMLVTLAKRLRGVDTPRSKAYRLDSDELLLLTKLPQSDAAWRAHLFATLEQPIDLNKSPVTPLICAGETNFPGHGDSSQLLLRRADIALDMARRHRHSHQQYIEGQDEQHLRQLTLIRDLQDAVANGELWVAYQPKMDCRTGTVTQCEALMRWRHPSLGFVPPDEFIGLAERSGSIRMLSQWLLEHVCAQLETWQRQGHYLSVAINLSASDVVDQRLALRLAELFERYQLAPESLSIEVTESAVMQDVDAAMGTLLELHRLGIRIAIDDYGTGYSSLAQIKRLPVDALKIDKSFVQAIDTQKDDLTIVRSTIEMGHSLGLEVVAEGVESRTSADLLSTLGCDYLQGYWLAKPMGSEQLTEWLDSFTPLSLPHPASSIETPWRMP
;
A
#
# COMPACT_ATOMS: atom_id res chain seq x y z
N MET A 1 -9.88 -3.89 26.93
CA MET A 1 -10.83 -2.75 27.03
C MET A 1 -10.79 -1.95 25.75
N ARG A 2 -11.95 -1.59 25.17
CA ARG A 2 -12.05 -0.78 23.94
C ARG A 2 -11.48 0.63 24.18
N PHE A 3 -10.81 1.23 23.20
CA PHE A 3 -10.23 2.58 23.27
C PHE A 3 -11.19 3.63 23.86
N ARG A 4 -12.49 3.53 23.50
CA ARG A 4 -13.60 4.31 24.06
C ARG A 4 -13.64 4.30 25.59
N THR A 5 -13.53 3.12 26.20
CA THR A 5 -13.60 2.97 27.66
C THR A 5 -12.38 3.60 28.33
N ARG A 6 -11.20 3.51 27.71
CA ARG A 6 -9.98 4.15 28.24
C ARG A 6 -10.06 5.66 28.18
N LEU A 7 -10.46 6.24 27.05
CA LEU A 7 -10.57 7.70 26.91
C LEU A 7 -11.60 8.29 27.89
N MET A 8 -12.78 7.65 28.02
CA MET A 8 -13.79 8.07 29.00
C MET A 8 -13.30 7.97 30.43
N LEU A 9 -12.62 6.87 30.79
CA LEU A 9 -12.09 6.69 32.14
C LEU A 9 -11.01 7.72 32.47
N VAL A 10 -10.15 8.08 31.50
CA VAL A 10 -9.13 9.12 31.70
C VAL A 10 -9.78 10.48 31.90
N LEU A 11 -10.73 10.88 31.04
CA LEU A 11 -11.44 12.16 31.19
C LEU A 11 -12.20 12.24 32.52
N LEU A 12 -12.91 11.18 32.90
CA LEU A 12 -13.62 11.11 34.17
C LEU A 12 -12.66 11.17 35.36
N ALA A 13 -11.54 10.45 35.30
CA ALA A 13 -10.55 10.44 36.37
C ALA A 13 -9.94 11.83 36.59
N VAL A 14 -9.59 12.55 35.52
CA VAL A 14 -9.05 13.91 35.63
C VAL A 14 -10.06 14.86 36.30
N VAL A 15 -11.33 14.80 35.90
CA VAL A 15 -12.39 15.63 36.51
C VAL A 15 -12.57 15.29 37.98
N VAL A 16 -12.66 14.02 38.34
CA VAL A 16 -12.85 13.58 39.74
C VAL A 16 -11.67 14.03 40.62
N VAL A 17 -10.43 13.83 40.17
CA VAL A 17 -9.23 14.25 40.92
C VAL A 17 -9.22 15.77 41.11
N SER A 18 -9.55 16.55 40.08
CA SER A 18 -9.62 18.01 40.15
C SER A 18 -10.69 18.52 41.12
N GLN A 19 -11.89 17.92 41.10
CA GLN A 19 -12.97 18.27 42.02
C GLN A 19 -12.62 17.95 43.47
N PHE A 20 -11.98 16.81 43.71
CA PHE A 20 -11.55 16.41 45.05
C PHE A 20 -10.50 17.37 45.63
N ALA A 21 -9.49 17.74 44.82
CA ALA A 21 -8.47 18.71 45.22
C ALA A 21 -9.09 20.09 45.56
N THR A 22 -10.03 20.55 44.75
CA THR A 22 -10.71 21.85 44.95
C THR A 22 -11.56 21.84 46.23
N GLY A 23 -12.30 20.75 46.49
CA GLY A 23 -13.10 20.60 47.70
C GLY A 23 -12.26 20.63 48.99
N ILE A 24 -11.11 19.95 49.01
CA ILE A 24 -10.20 19.98 50.16
C ILE A 24 -9.63 21.39 50.39
N ALA A 25 -9.21 22.08 49.31
CA ALA A 25 -8.68 23.43 49.42
C ALA A 25 -9.72 24.41 49.99
N PHE A 26 -10.98 24.31 49.54
CA PHE A 26 -12.08 25.15 50.01
C PHE A 26 -12.38 24.92 51.50
N LEU A 27 -12.46 23.67 51.94
CA LEU A 27 -12.73 23.33 53.35
C LEU A 27 -11.64 23.88 54.29
N ARG A 28 -10.37 23.76 53.89
CA ARG A 28 -9.24 24.33 54.66
C ARG A 28 -9.31 25.85 54.73
N ALA A 29 -9.57 26.51 53.59
CA ALA A 29 -9.68 27.97 53.55
C ALA A 29 -10.83 28.47 54.44
N THR A 30 -11.96 27.77 54.45
CA THR A 30 -13.13 28.13 55.26
C THR A 30 -12.86 27.95 56.76
N GLN A 31 -12.20 26.86 57.18
CA GLN A 31 -11.86 26.67 58.60
C GLN A 31 -10.97 27.80 59.14
N ASN A 32 -9.96 28.22 58.37
CA ASN A 32 -9.07 29.31 58.77
C ASN A 32 -9.80 30.65 58.89
N ASP A 33 -10.69 30.96 57.93
CA ASP A 33 -11.51 32.18 57.95
C ASP A 33 -12.45 32.23 59.17
N ILE A 34 -13.02 31.09 59.57
CA ILE A 34 -13.95 30.98 60.71
C ILE A 34 -13.25 31.26 62.03
N ILE A 35 -12.08 30.65 62.26
CA ILE A 35 -11.32 30.84 63.51
C ILE A 35 -10.86 32.31 63.64
N ALA A 36 -10.42 32.92 62.53
CA ALA A 36 -10.01 34.31 62.51
C ALA A 36 -11.17 35.27 62.88
N LYS A 37 -12.36 35.07 62.29
CA LYS A 37 -13.55 35.86 62.59
C LYS A 37 -14.08 35.64 64.00
N GLY A 38 -14.06 34.41 64.49
CA GLY A 38 -14.44 34.08 65.87
C GLY A 38 -13.56 34.78 66.91
N SER A 39 -12.25 34.77 66.67
CA SER A 39 -11.26 35.45 67.51
C SER A 39 -11.50 36.95 67.61
N GLN A 40 -11.80 37.60 66.47
CA GLN A 40 -12.09 39.04 66.43
C GLN A 40 -13.37 39.40 67.22
N ARG A 41 -14.40 38.54 67.17
CA ARG A 41 -15.63 38.77 67.95
C ARG A 41 -15.39 38.69 69.46
N LEU A 42 -14.59 37.72 69.90
CA LEU A 42 -14.23 37.58 71.31
C LEU A 42 -13.47 38.81 71.82
N GLU A 43 -12.51 39.31 71.05
CA GLU A 43 -11.75 40.53 71.41
C GLU A 43 -12.66 41.77 71.50
N LEU A 44 -13.61 41.91 70.56
CA LEU A 44 -14.61 42.98 70.61
C LEU A 44 -15.52 42.85 71.84
N GLY A 45 -15.96 41.64 72.17
CA GLY A 45 -16.76 41.37 73.35
C GLY A 45 -16.05 41.73 74.66
N ALA A 46 -14.75 41.45 74.76
CA ALA A 46 -13.95 41.80 75.92
C ALA A 46 -13.88 43.32 76.13
N LYS A 47 -13.74 44.08 75.03
CA LYS A 47 -13.79 45.56 75.07
C LYS A 47 -15.17 46.09 75.51
N VAL A 48 -16.26 45.44 75.10
CA VAL A 48 -17.62 45.82 75.53
C VAL A 48 -17.80 45.59 77.02
N LEU A 49 -17.32 44.46 77.56
CA LEU A 49 -17.36 44.19 79.00
C LEU A 49 -16.61 45.26 79.80
N ASP A 50 -15.38 45.58 79.38
CA ASP A 50 -14.55 46.61 80.02
C ASP A 50 -15.23 47.98 80.01
N GLN A 51 -15.80 48.37 78.87
CA GLN A 51 -16.54 49.64 78.76
C GLN A 51 -17.79 49.68 79.64
N LEU A 52 -18.53 48.56 79.76
CA LEU A 52 -19.74 48.50 80.58
C LEU A 52 -19.41 48.63 82.07
N LEU A 53 -18.35 47.95 82.54
CA LEU A 53 -17.86 48.10 83.92
C LEU A 53 -17.46 49.56 84.17
N ASN A 54 -16.63 50.16 83.31
CA ASN A 54 -16.23 51.57 83.48
C ASN A 54 -17.42 52.55 83.59
N VAL A 55 -18.45 52.40 82.76
CA VAL A 55 -19.66 53.25 82.84
C VAL A 55 -20.42 53.04 84.16
N ARG A 56 -20.49 51.80 84.66
CA ARG A 56 -21.13 51.50 85.94
C ARG A 56 -20.31 52.04 87.12
N GLY A 57 -18.99 51.93 87.08
CA GLY A 57 -18.08 52.53 88.06
C GLY A 57 -18.25 54.06 88.17
N GLU A 58 -18.46 54.74 87.04
CA GLU A 58 -18.79 56.18 87.04
C GLU A 58 -20.18 56.46 87.66
N GLN A 59 -21.20 55.66 87.31
CA GLN A 59 -22.54 55.80 87.91
C GLN A 59 -22.51 55.58 89.42
N LEU A 60 -21.77 54.57 89.88
CA LEU A 60 -21.53 54.32 91.30
C LEU A 60 -20.89 55.54 91.96
N SER A 61 -19.80 56.05 91.39
CA SER A 61 -19.08 57.21 91.93
C SER A 61 -20.00 58.44 92.07
N ASN A 62 -20.87 58.68 91.09
CA ASN A 62 -21.87 59.75 91.15
C ASN A 62 -22.89 59.54 92.27
N ASN A 63 -23.40 58.32 92.46
CA ASN A 63 -24.33 58.01 93.54
C ASN A 63 -23.68 58.18 94.93
N VAL A 64 -22.41 57.76 95.06
CA VAL A 64 -21.64 57.97 96.29
C VAL A 64 -21.37 59.45 96.54
N ALA A 65 -21.13 60.25 95.50
CA ALA A 65 -20.92 61.69 95.64
C ALA A 65 -22.14 62.38 96.25
N ILE A 66 -23.35 61.99 95.82
CA ILE A 66 -24.61 62.52 96.38
C ILE A 66 -24.72 62.21 97.88
N LEU A 67 -24.35 61.00 98.30
CA LEU A 67 -24.32 60.61 99.70
C LEU A 67 -23.22 61.37 100.48
N ALA A 68 -22.02 61.45 99.92
CA ALA A 68 -20.89 62.15 100.52
C ALA A 68 -21.18 63.65 100.70
N ASP A 69 -22.05 64.23 99.87
CA ASP A 69 -22.41 65.64 99.92
C ASP A 69 -23.61 66.00 100.81
N ASP A 70 -24.43 65.03 101.20
CA ASP A 70 -25.61 65.25 102.01
C ASP A 70 -25.27 65.87 103.39
N PHE A 71 -25.94 66.99 103.71
CA PHE A 71 -25.66 67.73 104.94
C PHE A 71 -26.02 66.93 106.20
N GLY A 72 -27.12 66.16 106.17
CA GLY A 72 -27.54 65.32 107.28
C GLY A 72 -26.55 64.19 107.54
N PHE A 73 -26.07 63.56 106.46
CA PHE A 73 -25.02 62.55 106.53
C PHE A 73 -23.71 63.12 107.08
N LYS A 74 -23.24 64.25 106.53
CA LYS A 74 -22.03 64.96 107.02
C LYS A 74 -22.11 65.27 108.52
N SER A 75 -23.24 65.79 109.00
CA SER A 75 -23.46 66.07 110.42
C SER A 75 -23.40 64.80 111.27
N ALA A 76 -24.01 63.69 110.81
CA ALA A 76 -23.97 62.41 111.52
C ALA A 76 -22.55 61.82 111.61
N VAL A 77 -21.73 62.01 110.57
CA VAL A 77 -20.31 61.57 110.59
C VAL A 77 -19.51 62.39 111.62
N SER A 78 -19.77 63.69 111.70
CA SER A 78 -19.08 64.60 112.65
C SER A 78 -19.44 64.31 114.12
N THR A 79 -20.71 64.02 114.41
CA THR A 79 -21.17 63.71 115.78
C THR A 79 -20.84 62.28 116.23
N LYS A 80 -20.31 61.43 115.33
CA LYS A 80 -20.03 60.02 115.57
C LYS A 80 -21.25 59.22 116.08
N ASP A 81 -22.45 59.63 115.66
CA ASP A 81 -23.67 58.89 115.99
C ASP A 81 -23.78 57.66 115.09
N THR A 82 -23.29 56.55 115.61
CA THR A 82 -23.21 55.26 114.91
C THR A 82 -24.59 54.73 114.49
N SER A 83 -25.63 54.99 115.28
CA SER A 83 -26.99 54.53 114.98
C SER A 83 -27.61 55.29 113.80
N THR A 84 -27.41 56.61 113.77
CA THR A 84 -27.85 57.49 112.68
C THR A 84 -27.03 57.25 111.41
N LEU A 85 -25.72 56.99 111.53
CA LEU A 85 -24.85 56.66 110.41
C LEU A 85 -25.23 55.37 109.71
N TYR A 86 -25.53 54.31 110.48
CA TYR A 86 -25.95 53.04 109.89
C TYR A 86 -27.29 53.18 109.15
N SER A 87 -28.28 53.86 109.77
CA SER A 87 -29.57 54.10 109.13
C SER A 87 -29.46 54.97 107.87
N ALA A 88 -28.58 55.98 107.88
CA ALA A 88 -28.31 56.78 106.69
C ALA A 88 -27.66 55.93 105.59
N LEU A 89 -26.58 55.21 105.87
CA LEU A 89 -25.92 54.35 104.89
C LEU A 89 -26.86 53.31 104.29
N ALA A 90 -27.67 52.64 105.12
CA ALA A 90 -28.66 51.66 104.65
C ALA A 90 -29.70 52.31 103.71
N ASN A 91 -30.26 53.47 104.10
CA ASN A 91 -31.23 54.18 103.27
C ASN A 91 -30.68 54.62 101.91
N TYR A 92 -29.42 55.07 101.85
CA TYR A 92 -28.78 55.45 100.58
C TYR A 92 -28.33 54.23 99.79
N GLY A 93 -27.89 53.16 100.46
CA GLY A 93 -27.64 51.85 99.85
C GLY A 93 -28.87 51.32 99.13
N ASP A 94 -30.02 51.25 99.80
CA ASP A 94 -31.29 50.79 99.20
C ASP A 94 -31.72 51.66 98.02
N ARG A 95 -31.55 52.99 98.13
CA ARG A 95 -31.94 53.95 97.09
C ARG A 95 -31.06 53.84 95.84
N ALA A 96 -29.76 53.60 96.03
CA ALA A 96 -28.81 53.32 94.95
C ALA A 96 -28.82 51.84 94.53
N LYS A 97 -29.60 50.98 95.21
CA LYS A 97 -29.62 49.52 95.10
C LYS A 97 -28.28 48.84 95.31
N ALA A 98 -27.39 49.48 96.06
CA ALA A 98 -26.05 48.98 96.26
C ALA A 98 -26.02 47.75 97.16
N ASP A 99 -25.29 46.73 96.74
CA ASP A 99 -25.14 45.50 97.50
C ASP A 99 -24.23 45.71 98.70
N ILE A 100 -23.21 46.57 98.60
CA ILE A 100 -22.34 46.92 99.71
C ILE A 100 -22.29 48.44 99.92
N VAL A 101 -22.37 48.87 101.18
CA VAL A 101 -22.12 50.25 101.59
C VAL A 101 -21.28 50.26 102.85
N PHE A 102 -20.35 51.21 102.93
CA PHE A 102 -19.51 51.37 104.10
C PHE A 102 -18.99 52.79 104.23
N LEU A 103 -18.65 53.16 105.45
CA LEU A 103 -18.00 54.39 105.82
C LEU A 103 -16.77 54.04 106.65
N SER A 104 -15.64 54.65 106.31
CA SER A 104 -14.36 54.50 106.96
C SER A 104 -13.88 55.82 107.57
N SER A 105 -13.06 55.73 108.62
CA SER A 105 -12.28 56.83 109.15
C SER A 105 -11.17 57.26 108.18
N LEU A 106 -10.47 58.34 108.53
CA LEU A 106 -9.30 58.84 107.79
C LEU A 106 -8.16 57.83 107.76
N GLU A 107 -8.02 57.04 108.83
CA GLU A 107 -7.00 56.01 109.02
C GLU A 107 -7.41 54.65 108.41
N GLY A 108 -8.56 54.58 107.73
CA GLY A 108 -8.99 53.35 107.06
C GLY A 108 -9.72 52.35 107.97
N HIS A 109 -10.30 52.77 109.10
CA HIS A 109 -11.10 51.87 109.96
C HIS A 109 -12.59 52.02 109.68
N ILE A 110 -13.32 50.90 109.53
CA ILE A 110 -14.76 50.92 109.25
C ILE A 110 -15.54 51.51 110.42
N LEU A 111 -16.20 52.65 110.19
CA LEU A 111 -17.05 53.34 111.16
C LEU A 111 -18.48 52.77 111.15
N ALA A 112 -19.00 52.46 109.97
CA ALA A 112 -20.29 51.81 109.76
C ALA A 112 -20.28 51.10 108.40
N SER A 113 -20.82 49.88 108.32
CA SER A 113 -20.91 49.13 107.06
C SER A 113 -22.08 48.17 107.11
N SER A 114 -22.66 47.86 105.95
CA SER A 114 -23.63 46.78 105.82
C SER A 114 -23.00 45.37 105.87
N HIS A 115 -21.70 45.23 105.57
CA HIS A 115 -21.05 43.92 105.33
C HIS A 115 -19.79 43.66 106.18
N HIS A 116 -19.24 44.69 106.81
CA HIS A 116 -18.02 44.58 107.62
C HIS A 116 -18.30 44.96 109.06
N ALA A 117 -17.64 44.25 110.00
CA ALA A 117 -17.74 44.55 111.41
C ALA A 117 -17.16 45.94 111.72
N GLN A 118 -17.71 46.61 112.73
CA GLN A 118 -17.24 47.93 113.11
C GLN A 118 -15.78 47.86 113.62
N ASN A 119 -15.00 48.89 113.29
CA ASN A 119 -13.60 49.07 113.69
C ASN A 119 -12.61 48.04 113.10
N THR A 120 -12.98 47.35 112.01
CA THR A 120 -12.02 46.57 111.21
C THR A 120 -11.26 47.47 110.24
N PRO A 121 -10.03 47.08 109.83
CA PRO A 121 -9.31 47.80 108.78
C PRO A 121 -10.05 47.72 107.44
N MET A 122 -9.72 48.67 106.55
CA MET A 122 -10.31 48.80 105.23
C MET A 122 -10.12 47.51 104.44
N PRO A 123 -11.20 46.83 104.01
CA PRO A 123 -11.14 45.52 103.36
C PRO A 123 -10.54 45.57 101.96
N PHE A 124 -10.46 46.77 101.37
CA PHE A 124 -9.94 47.01 100.01
C PHE A 124 -8.78 48.01 100.06
N PRO A 125 -7.58 47.61 100.52
CA PRO A 125 -6.46 48.54 100.75
C PRO A 125 -5.96 49.18 99.44
N GLN A 126 -5.90 48.42 98.34
CA GLN A 126 -5.49 48.94 97.03
C GLN A 126 -6.43 50.03 96.51
N LEU A 127 -7.75 49.78 96.57
CA LEU A 127 -8.77 50.75 96.15
C LEU A 127 -8.75 52.01 97.05
N PHE A 128 -8.51 51.83 98.36
CA PHE A 128 -8.45 52.92 99.32
C PHE A 128 -7.22 53.82 99.13
N GLU A 129 -6.04 53.24 98.89
CA GLU A 129 -4.86 54.03 98.56
C GLU A 129 -5.02 54.80 97.24
N HIS A 130 -5.63 54.16 96.23
CA HIS A 130 -5.93 54.85 94.97
C HIS A 130 -6.91 56.02 95.18
N ALA A 131 -7.97 55.81 95.95
CA ALA A 131 -8.93 56.87 96.28
C ALA A 131 -8.28 58.02 97.06
N ARG A 132 -7.35 57.72 97.98
CA ARG A 132 -6.60 58.74 98.74
C ARG A 132 -5.70 59.60 97.87
N GLN A 133 -5.14 59.03 96.80
CA GLN A 133 -4.26 59.73 95.88
C GLN A 133 -5.06 60.57 94.87
N GLU A 134 -6.10 60.01 94.27
CA GLU A 134 -6.83 60.65 93.17
C GLU A 134 -8.08 61.43 93.63
N GLY A 135 -8.49 61.28 94.89
CA GLY A 135 -9.68 61.93 95.44
C GLY A 135 -10.98 61.16 95.23
N SER A 136 -10.95 60.07 94.47
CA SER A 136 -11.99 59.06 94.32
C SER A 136 -11.39 57.84 93.61
N ALA A 137 -11.92 56.64 93.84
CA ALA A 137 -11.56 55.48 93.04
C ALA A 137 -12.76 54.57 92.83
N ALA A 138 -12.85 53.93 91.66
CA ALA A 138 -13.78 52.85 91.40
C ALA A 138 -13.03 51.65 90.80
N GLY A 139 -13.41 50.44 91.17
CA GLY A 139 -12.78 49.23 90.64
C GLY A 139 -13.39 47.95 91.18
N VAL A 140 -13.03 46.82 90.57
CA VAL A 140 -13.45 45.49 91.02
C VAL A 140 -12.59 45.06 92.20
N VAL A 141 -13.22 44.53 93.25
CA VAL A 141 -12.59 44.02 94.47
C VAL A 141 -13.28 42.73 94.90
N ILE A 142 -12.62 41.89 95.70
CA ILE A 142 -13.24 40.69 96.27
C ILE A 142 -13.66 40.97 97.72
N ALA A 143 -14.94 40.78 98.03
CA ALA A 143 -15.48 40.86 99.39
C ALA A 143 -16.25 39.58 99.72
N GLN A 144 -15.96 38.95 100.86
CA GLN A 144 -16.60 37.69 101.29
C GLN A 144 -16.57 36.57 100.22
N GLY A 145 -15.52 36.52 99.39
CA GLY A 145 -15.38 35.52 98.31
C GLY A 145 -16.22 35.82 97.06
N GLN A 146 -16.80 37.02 96.94
CA GLN A 146 -17.56 37.45 95.77
C GLN A 146 -16.97 38.72 95.14
N PRO A 147 -17.09 38.90 93.80
CA PRO A 147 -16.56 40.06 93.10
C PRO A 147 -17.53 41.24 93.17
N TYR A 148 -17.09 42.35 93.75
CA TYR A 148 -17.84 43.60 93.81
C TYR A 148 -17.16 44.69 93.00
N GLU A 149 -17.92 45.45 92.23
CA GLU A 149 -17.47 46.73 91.70
C GLU A 149 -17.77 47.80 92.75
N VAL A 150 -16.74 48.42 93.32
CA VAL A 150 -16.85 49.38 94.43
C VAL A 150 -16.32 50.75 94.02
N ALA A 151 -17.06 51.80 94.31
CA ALA A 151 -16.63 53.19 94.26
C ALA A 151 -16.43 53.75 95.68
N LEU A 152 -15.40 54.58 95.86
CA LEU A 152 -14.98 55.12 97.14
C LEU A 152 -14.67 56.61 97.05
N LEU A 153 -15.37 57.44 97.83
CA LEU A 153 -15.25 58.90 97.80
C LEU A 153 -15.06 59.52 99.20
N PRO A 154 -14.41 60.70 99.27
CA PRO A 154 -14.16 61.41 100.52
C PRO A 154 -15.39 62.14 101.04
N VAL A 155 -15.64 62.09 102.34
CA VAL A 155 -16.67 62.89 103.04
C VAL A 155 -16.00 64.11 103.69
N ARG A 156 -16.45 65.33 103.35
CA ARG A 156 -15.85 66.60 103.80
C ARG A 156 -16.84 67.51 104.53
N ALA A 157 -16.48 67.99 105.73
CA ALA A 157 -17.22 69.03 106.46
C ALA A 157 -16.39 69.79 107.53
N PRO A 158 -15.80 70.97 107.23
CA PRO A 158 -15.23 71.42 105.95
C PRO A 158 -13.92 70.69 105.60
N ASN A 159 -13.29 70.04 106.58
CA ASN A 159 -12.13 69.17 106.39
C ASN A 159 -12.58 67.74 106.05
N LEU A 160 -11.67 66.91 105.55
CA LEU A 160 -11.92 65.49 105.34
C LEU A 160 -12.20 64.82 106.70
N ILE A 161 -13.32 64.12 106.82
CA ILE A 161 -13.76 63.47 108.07
C ILE A 161 -13.94 61.95 107.93
N GLY A 162 -13.93 61.42 106.70
CA GLY A 162 -14.01 59.99 106.44
C GLY A 162 -14.11 59.68 104.94
N TRP A 163 -14.27 58.39 104.61
CA TRP A 163 -14.44 57.89 103.25
C TRP A 163 -15.67 57.02 103.17
N VAL A 164 -16.56 57.29 102.24
CA VAL A 164 -17.78 56.50 102.03
C VAL A 164 -17.65 55.73 100.72
N GLY A 165 -17.96 54.43 100.79
CA GLY A 165 -17.87 53.52 99.67
C GLY A 165 -19.19 52.79 99.44
N MET A 166 -19.43 52.48 98.18
CA MET A 166 -20.61 51.77 97.72
C MET A 166 -20.21 50.83 96.58
N GLY A 167 -20.80 49.65 96.49
CA GLY A 167 -20.55 48.75 95.38
C GLY A 167 -21.69 47.82 95.04
N PHE A 168 -21.58 47.22 93.86
CA PHE A 168 -22.51 46.22 93.34
C PHE A 168 -21.80 44.88 93.15
N LEU A 169 -22.52 43.80 93.41
CA LEU A 169 -22.06 42.45 93.16
C LEU A 169 -22.04 42.17 91.64
N ILE A 170 -20.92 41.70 91.12
CA ILE A 170 -20.82 41.14 89.77
C ILE A 170 -21.43 39.74 89.83
N ASN A 171 -22.74 39.67 89.63
CA ASN A 171 -23.54 38.46 89.68
C ASN A 171 -23.93 37.95 88.27
N ASP A 172 -24.61 36.81 88.22
CA ASP A 172 -25.13 36.23 86.99
C ASP A 172 -26.04 37.19 86.21
N THR A 173 -26.70 38.15 86.88
CA THR A 173 -27.59 39.12 86.21
C THR A 173 -26.79 40.07 85.32
N LEU A 174 -25.68 40.60 85.84
CA LEU A 174 -24.79 41.47 85.08
C LEU A 174 -24.12 40.71 83.93
N ILE A 175 -23.65 39.49 84.19
CA ILE A 175 -22.99 38.67 83.17
C ILE A 175 -23.96 38.28 82.05
N ASN A 176 -25.24 38.04 82.36
CA ASN A 176 -26.29 37.85 81.36
C ASN A 176 -26.64 39.12 80.58
N GLU A 177 -26.51 40.32 81.16
CA GLU A 177 -26.67 41.59 80.44
C GLU A 177 -25.58 41.75 79.37
N VAL A 178 -24.33 41.40 79.70
CA VAL A 178 -23.21 41.44 78.74
C VAL A 178 -23.38 40.36 77.66
N ASN A 179 -23.89 39.17 78.01
CA ASN A 179 -24.27 38.14 77.04
C ASN A 179 -25.33 38.65 76.04
N ALA A 180 -26.38 39.33 76.54
CA ALA A 180 -27.42 39.91 75.68
C ALA A 180 -26.89 40.99 74.73
N LEU A 181 -25.83 41.72 75.11
CA LEU A 181 -25.21 42.75 74.28
C LEU A 181 -24.19 42.21 73.27
N THR A 182 -23.42 41.18 73.66
CA THR A 182 -22.29 40.68 72.86
C THR A 182 -22.59 39.38 72.11
N GLY A 183 -23.61 38.63 72.54
CA GLY A 183 -23.89 37.27 72.08
C GLY A 183 -22.81 36.27 72.46
N LEU A 184 -21.95 36.59 73.44
CA LEU A 184 -20.87 35.73 73.89
C LEU A 184 -21.19 35.16 75.26
N ASP A 185 -20.82 33.90 75.45
CA ASP A 185 -20.87 33.29 76.76
C ASP A 185 -19.73 33.82 77.64
N ILE A 186 -20.01 34.13 78.90
CA ILE A 186 -19.07 34.80 79.79
C ILE A 186 -19.06 34.07 81.12
N SER A 187 -17.86 33.78 81.62
CA SER A 187 -17.66 33.16 82.93
C SER A 187 -16.65 33.96 83.74
N VAL A 188 -17.02 34.43 84.93
CA VAL A 188 -16.14 35.10 85.88
C VAL A 188 -15.58 34.08 86.86
N ILE A 189 -14.26 34.02 86.89
CA ILE A 189 -13.49 33.03 87.65
C ILE A 189 -12.53 33.76 88.56
N ASN A 190 -12.34 33.27 89.78
CA ASN A 190 -11.29 33.76 90.68
C ASN A 190 -10.30 32.65 91.00
N TYR A 191 -9.03 33.01 90.93
CA TYR A 191 -7.86 32.18 91.13
C TYR A 191 -7.21 32.55 92.46
N ALA A 192 -7.27 31.67 93.46
CA ALA A 192 -6.71 31.87 94.79
C ALA A 192 -5.64 30.81 95.09
N ASP A 193 -4.45 31.24 95.57
CA ASP A 193 -3.35 30.38 96.04
C ASP A 193 -2.95 29.20 95.11
N ASP A 194 -2.86 29.49 93.80
CA ASP A 194 -2.27 28.62 92.76
C ASP A 194 -2.84 27.19 92.59
N VAL A 195 -3.97 26.86 93.25
CA VAL A 195 -4.58 25.52 93.16
C VAL A 195 -6.12 25.54 93.13
N ASP A 196 -6.79 26.56 93.69
CA ASP A 196 -8.26 26.57 93.80
C ASP A 196 -8.90 27.62 92.87
N ILE A 197 -9.61 27.16 91.84
CA ILE A 197 -10.41 28.01 90.94
C ILE A 197 -11.84 28.05 91.46
N SER A 198 -12.25 29.21 91.98
CA SER A 198 -13.62 29.46 92.41
C SER A 198 -14.46 30.10 91.31
N TYR A 199 -15.63 29.52 91.06
CA TYR A 199 -16.65 30.07 90.18
C TYR A 199 -17.40 31.21 90.89
N LEU A 200 -17.53 32.35 90.21
CA LEU A 200 -18.23 33.51 90.75
C LEU A 200 -19.55 33.79 90.03
N ALA A 201 -19.53 33.85 88.70
CA ALA A 201 -20.72 34.07 87.87
C ALA A 201 -20.53 33.51 86.45
N SER A 202 -21.58 33.06 85.76
CA SER A 202 -21.48 32.63 84.35
C SER A 202 -22.81 32.61 83.61
N THR A 203 -22.75 32.75 82.28
CA THR A 203 -23.88 32.52 81.36
C THR A 203 -24.15 31.04 81.11
N HIS A 204 -23.19 30.15 81.38
CA HIS A 204 -23.32 28.71 81.18
C HIS A 204 -24.07 28.04 82.34
N GLU A 205 -24.69 26.88 82.05
CA GLU A 205 -25.22 26.00 83.09
C GLU A 205 -24.09 25.54 84.02
N LYS A 206 -24.34 25.51 85.33
CA LYS A 206 -23.29 25.32 86.37
C LYS A 206 -22.42 24.07 86.16
N THR A 207 -22.98 22.99 85.63
CA THR A 207 -22.28 21.75 85.31
C THR A 207 -21.30 21.90 84.16
N LEU A 208 -21.73 22.58 83.08
CA LEU A 208 -20.92 22.86 81.90
C LEU A 208 -19.81 23.86 82.22
N ALA A 209 -20.11 24.89 83.01
CA ALA A 209 -19.12 25.85 83.49
C ALA A 209 -17.99 25.16 84.28
N GLN A 210 -18.31 24.19 85.13
CA GLN A 210 -17.30 23.42 85.87
C GLN A 210 -16.46 22.49 84.97
N GLN A 211 -17.07 21.89 83.94
CA GLN A 211 -16.38 21.01 82.99
C GLN A 211 -15.39 21.74 82.08
N LEU A 212 -15.78 22.92 81.58
CA LEU A 212 -14.92 23.78 80.76
C LEU A 212 -13.66 24.22 81.54
N MET A 213 -13.76 24.28 82.87
CA MET A 213 -12.72 24.75 83.79
C MET A 213 -11.79 23.66 84.34
N GLY A 214 -12.19 22.38 84.32
CA GLY A 214 -11.35 21.26 84.75
C GLY A 214 -10.20 20.91 83.79
N SER A 215 -10.04 21.69 82.71
CA SER A 215 -9.05 21.45 81.68
C SER A 215 -7.77 22.26 81.93
N LYS A 216 -6.60 21.61 81.75
CA LYS A 216 -5.24 22.20 81.75
C LYS A 216 -5.07 23.48 80.91
N SER A 217 -6.05 23.80 80.07
CA SER A 217 -6.13 25.00 79.24
C SER A 217 -6.11 26.28 80.06
N ILE A 218 -6.68 26.28 81.28
CA ILE A 218 -6.82 27.51 82.09
C ILE A 218 -5.56 27.83 82.87
N GLU A 219 -4.82 26.81 83.33
CA GLU A 219 -3.45 26.97 83.84
C GLU A 219 -2.53 27.62 82.79
N LEU A 220 -2.73 27.31 81.50
CA LEU A 220 -1.99 27.90 80.38
C LEU A 220 -2.43 29.34 80.05
N LEU A 221 -3.65 29.73 80.44
CA LEU A 221 -4.17 31.09 80.23
C LEU A 221 -3.68 32.06 81.32
N THR A 222 -3.36 31.57 82.52
CA THR A 222 -2.98 32.39 83.69
C THR A 222 -1.46 32.48 83.94
N GLN A 223 -0.62 31.68 83.28
CA GLN A 223 0.84 31.79 83.38
C GLN A 223 1.41 33.00 82.59
N GLY A 224 1.46 34.16 83.25
CA GLY A 224 2.39 35.24 82.94
C GLY A 224 1.87 36.35 82.01
N GLY A 225 1.43 37.45 82.63
CA GLY A 225 1.45 38.81 82.05
C GLY A 225 0.75 39.01 80.70
N ARG A 226 -0.52 39.46 80.73
CA ARG A 226 -1.33 39.85 79.55
C ARG A 226 -1.31 38.83 78.40
N THR A 227 -1.88 37.66 78.65
CA THR A 227 -2.02 36.60 77.66
C THR A 227 -3.35 36.70 76.91
N VAL A 228 -3.34 37.39 75.77
CA VAL A 228 -4.34 37.21 74.70
C VAL A 228 -3.94 35.97 73.91
N ARG A 229 -4.56 34.82 74.21
CA ARG A 229 -4.33 33.59 73.43
C ARG A 229 -5.66 33.03 72.93
N ASN A 230 -5.92 33.26 71.64
CA ASN A 230 -7.09 32.76 70.92
C ASN A 230 -6.85 31.29 70.52
N GLU A 231 -6.87 30.39 71.49
CA GLU A 231 -6.76 28.94 71.25
C GLU A 231 -8.10 28.25 71.55
N MET A 232 -8.45 27.29 70.69
CA MET A 232 -9.63 26.44 70.88
C MET A 232 -9.31 25.46 72.01
N THR A 233 -10.17 25.40 73.03
CA THR A 233 -9.95 24.57 74.24
C THR A 233 -10.19 23.09 73.96
N HIS A 234 -9.80 22.24 74.94
CA HIS A 234 -9.41 20.83 74.79
C HIS A 234 -10.41 19.85 74.14
N ASP A 235 -11.66 20.24 73.86
CA ASP A 235 -12.63 19.40 73.12
C ASP A 235 -13.04 19.99 71.75
N ASP A 236 -12.31 21.01 71.27
CA ASP A 236 -12.49 21.54 69.91
C ASP A 236 -13.90 22.15 69.69
N GLU A 237 -14.61 22.48 70.79
CA GLU A 237 -16.02 22.86 70.80
C GLU A 237 -16.24 24.35 71.12
N TYR A 238 -15.30 25.02 71.80
CA TYR A 238 -15.38 26.45 72.12
C TYR A 238 -14.08 27.18 71.80
N LEU A 239 -14.20 28.39 71.28
CA LEU A 239 -13.11 29.36 71.18
C LEU A 239 -13.24 30.32 72.38
N SER A 240 -12.14 30.56 73.11
CA SER A 240 -12.17 31.30 74.39
C SER A 240 -11.17 32.46 74.43
N TYR A 241 -11.50 33.51 75.19
CA TYR A 241 -10.67 34.70 75.42
C TYR A 241 -10.77 35.11 76.90
N ALA A 242 -9.64 35.30 77.58
CA ALA A 242 -9.62 35.71 78.98
C ALA A 242 -9.27 37.21 79.14
N SER A 243 -10.09 37.94 79.89
CA SER A 243 -9.87 39.34 80.26
C SER A 243 -9.64 39.45 81.77
N LEU A 244 -8.63 40.19 82.22
CA LEU A 244 -8.33 40.37 83.64
C LEU A 244 -9.22 41.47 84.24
N LEU A 245 -9.94 41.17 85.32
CA LEU A 245 -10.81 42.12 86.02
C LEU A 245 -10.17 42.68 87.30
N TYR A 246 -9.47 41.82 88.06
CA TYR A 246 -8.82 42.19 89.32
C TYR A 246 -7.61 41.31 89.60
N ALA A 247 -6.57 41.85 90.24
CA ALA A 247 -5.40 41.10 90.66
C ALA A 247 -4.79 41.68 91.95
N ASP A 248 -4.50 40.80 92.90
CA ASP A 248 -3.74 41.06 94.13
C ASP A 248 -2.72 39.93 94.38
N GLU A 249 -1.95 40.00 95.46
CA GLU A 249 -1.00 38.96 95.88
C GLU A 249 -1.67 37.59 96.06
N ILE A 250 -2.97 37.56 96.42
CA ILE A 250 -3.70 36.33 96.79
C ILE A 250 -4.76 35.93 95.76
N ASN A 251 -5.40 36.90 95.09
CA ASN A 251 -6.56 36.65 94.21
C ASN A 251 -6.38 37.27 92.82
N GLN A 252 -6.62 36.49 91.76
CA GLN A 252 -6.74 36.98 90.39
C GLN A 252 -8.10 36.62 89.80
N THR A 253 -8.87 37.62 89.38
CA THR A 253 -10.20 37.44 88.81
C THR A 253 -10.18 37.72 87.31
N TYR A 254 -10.67 36.76 86.52
CA TYR A 254 -10.76 36.84 85.07
C TYR A 254 -12.22 36.71 84.60
N ALA A 255 -12.54 37.39 83.50
CA ALA A 255 -13.72 37.12 82.69
C ALA A 255 -13.31 36.34 81.45
N LEU A 256 -13.79 35.10 81.35
CA LEU A 256 -13.60 34.21 80.20
C LEU A 256 -14.78 34.37 79.24
N LEU A 257 -14.53 34.95 78.06
CA LEU A 257 -15.49 35.05 76.97
C LEU A 257 -15.35 33.84 76.05
N GLN A 258 -16.46 33.23 75.65
CA GLN A 258 -16.50 31.99 74.90
C GLN A 258 -17.53 32.05 73.77
N ILE A 259 -17.23 31.37 72.66
CA ILE A 259 -18.16 31.17 71.53
C ILE A 259 -18.10 29.71 71.07
N SER A 260 -19.27 29.11 70.83
CA SER A 260 -19.36 27.71 70.44
C SER A 260 -19.01 27.48 68.96
N ARG A 261 -18.37 26.34 68.67
CA ARG A 261 -18.05 25.88 67.31
C ARG A 261 -19.33 25.63 66.49
N GLY A 262 -20.39 25.16 67.14
CA GLY A 262 -21.69 24.96 66.50
C GLY A 262 -22.24 26.26 65.91
N GLU A 263 -22.13 27.35 66.66
CA GLU A 263 -22.52 28.68 66.21
C GLU A 263 -21.59 29.25 65.13
N LEU A 264 -20.27 29.07 65.30
CA LEU A 264 -19.25 29.44 64.29
C LEU A 264 -19.44 28.72 62.94
N LEU A 265 -19.79 27.43 62.96
CA LEU A 265 -19.98 26.61 61.75
C LEU A 265 -21.41 26.69 61.19
N GLY A 266 -22.40 27.07 62.01
CA GLY A 266 -23.82 27.10 61.62
C GLY A 266 -24.07 27.96 60.38
N ALA A 267 -23.42 29.12 60.29
CA ALA A 267 -23.50 30.02 59.13
C ALA A 267 -22.93 29.40 57.83
N TYR A 268 -21.98 28.47 57.93
CA TYR A 268 -21.26 27.90 56.80
C TYR A 268 -21.83 26.56 56.29
N ARG A 269 -22.79 25.96 57.02
CA ARG A 269 -23.45 24.71 56.62
C ARG A 269 -24.22 24.85 55.30
N SER A 270 -24.76 26.04 55.01
CA SER A 270 -25.44 26.34 53.73
C SER A 270 -24.47 26.32 52.54
N LEU A 271 -23.26 26.87 52.71
CA LEU A 271 -22.22 26.90 51.68
C LEU A 271 -21.75 25.48 51.30
N GLN A 272 -21.67 24.57 52.27
CA GLN A 272 -21.29 23.17 52.01
C GLN A 272 -22.28 22.46 51.08
N TRP A 273 -23.59 22.65 51.28
CA TRP A 273 -24.60 22.05 50.41
C TRP A 273 -24.59 22.64 49.00
N GLN A 274 -24.33 23.94 48.86
CA GLN A 274 -24.16 24.57 47.55
C GLN A 274 -22.95 23.99 46.79
N LEU A 275 -21.82 23.80 47.47
CA LEU A 275 -20.62 23.20 46.89
C LEU A 275 -20.88 21.77 46.40
N LEU A 276 -21.54 20.94 47.23
CA LEU A 276 -21.92 19.56 46.85
C LEU A 276 -22.84 19.56 45.62
N GLY A 277 -23.78 20.50 45.54
CA GLY A 277 -24.65 20.68 44.38
C GLY A 277 -23.88 21.02 43.10
N ILE A 278 -22.91 21.94 43.17
CA ILE A 278 -22.05 22.31 42.03
C ILE A 278 -21.22 21.11 41.56
N ILE A 279 -20.59 20.38 42.50
CA ILE A 279 -19.79 19.18 42.18
C ILE A 279 -20.66 18.13 41.48
N ALA A 280 -21.86 17.85 42.01
CA ALA A 280 -22.79 16.90 41.40
C ALA A 280 -23.22 17.31 39.99
N LEU A 281 -23.49 18.60 39.76
CA LEU A 281 -23.89 19.13 38.46
C LEU A 281 -22.75 19.03 37.43
N ILE A 282 -21.51 19.32 37.83
CA ILE A 282 -20.33 19.17 36.97
C ILE A 282 -20.11 17.69 36.59
N LEU A 283 -20.26 16.77 37.53
CA LEU A 283 -20.16 15.33 37.26
C LEU A 283 -21.24 14.86 36.28
N LEU A 284 -22.49 15.29 36.47
CA LEU A 284 -23.59 14.97 35.57
C LEU A 284 -23.33 15.49 34.15
N PHE A 285 -22.90 16.75 34.03
CA PHE A 285 -22.56 17.36 32.74
C PHE A 285 -21.41 16.59 32.05
N THR A 286 -20.39 16.18 32.79
CA THR A 286 -19.26 15.38 32.28
C THR A 286 -19.74 14.05 31.68
N VAL A 287 -20.66 13.36 32.35
CA VAL A 287 -21.25 12.10 31.86
C VAL A 287 -22.06 12.35 30.57
N LEU A 288 -22.84 13.43 30.50
CA LEU A 288 -23.61 13.79 29.32
C LEU A 288 -22.71 14.09 28.10
N VAL A 289 -21.65 14.89 28.29
CA VAL A 289 -20.67 15.20 27.23
C VAL A 289 -19.96 13.93 26.75
N ALA A 290 -19.58 13.04 27.66
CA ALA A 290 -18.97 11.76 27.31
C ALA A 290 -19.93 10.89 26.47
N ALA A 291 -21.20 10.81 26.85
CA ALA A 291 -22.22 10.07 26.10
C ALA A 291 -22.47 10.67 24.70
N TRP A 292 -22.48 12.00 24.59
CA TRP A 292 -22.62 12.70 23.31
C TRP A 292 -21.43 12.42 22.38
N SER A 293 -20.19 12.61 22.85
CA SER A 293 -18.96 12.36 22.08
C SER A 293 -18.85 10.92 21.57
N ALA A 294 -19.31 9.94 22.37
CA ALA A 294 -19.34 8.54 21.98
C ALA A 294 -20.25 8.27 20.77
N ARG A 295 -21.38 8.99 20.69
CA ARG A 295 -22.35 8.84 19.58
C ARG A 295 -21.96 9.68 18.37
N SER A 296 -21.45 10.90 18.57
CA SER A 296 -21.18 11.84 17.47
C SER A 296 -19.87 11.56 16.71
N ILE A 297 -18.83 11.07 17.39
CA ILE A 297 -17.49 10.91 16.80
C ILE A 297 -17.10 9.44 16.66
N SER A 298 -17.26 8.63 17.72
CA SER A 298 -16.69 7.28 17.75
C SER A 298 -17.44 6.25 16.89
N GLU A 299 -18.76 6.37 16.76
CA GLU A 299 -19.56 5.45 15.93
C GLU A 299 -19.28 5.58 14.43
N PRO A 300 -19.32 6.79 13.82
CA PRO A 300 -19.02 6.97 12.40
C PRO A 300 -17.61 6.48 12.00
N LEU A 301 -16.60 6.78 12.81
CA LEU A 301 -15.22 6.33 12.59
C LEU A 301 -15.08 4.80 12.58
N ARG A 302 -15.84 4.11 13.45
CA ARG A 302 -15.84 2.66 13.49
C ARG A 302 -16.53 2.05 12.26
N ALA A 303 -17.65 2.63 11.83
CA ALA A 303 -18.36 2.21 10.62
C ALA A 303 -17.45 2.34 9.39
N LEU A 304 -16.71 3.44 9.28
CA LEU A 304 -15.72 3.65 8.21
C LEU A 304 -14.58 2.64 8.25
N SER A 305 -14.00 2.38 9.43
CA SER A 305 -12.94 1.38 9.60
C SER A 305 -13.41 -0.04 9.22
N GLN A 306 -14.63 -0.41 9.61
CA GLN A 306 -15.22 -1.70 9.23
C GLN A 306 -15.50 -1.78 7.73
N ALA A 307 -16.01 -0.71 7.12
CA ALA A 307 -16.19 -0.66 5.68
C ALA A 307 -14.85 -0.81 4.95
N ALA A 308 -13.80 -0.09 5.35
CA ALA A 308 -12.46 -0.22 4.78
C ALA A 308 -11.93 -1.66 4.86
N GLN A 309 -12.11 -2.35 5.99
CA GLN A 309 -11.72 -3.77 6.14
C GLN A 309 -12.51 -4.70 5.21
N ARG A 310 -13.81 -4.46 5.03
CA ARG A 310 -14.66 -5.24 4.13
C ARG A 310 -14.26 -5.03 2.67
N ILE A 311 -14.00 -3.78 2.27
CA ILE A 311 -13.45 -3.44 0.95
C ILE A 311 -12.11 -4.14 0.73
N GLY A 312 -11.21 -4.13 1.71
CA GLY A 312 -9.93 -4.83 1.65
C GLY A 312 -10.04 -6.36 1.54
N ARG A 313 -11.21 -6.94 1.85
CA ARG A 313 -11.51 -8.37 1.65
C ARG A 313 -12.27 -8.64 0.35
N GLY A 314 -12.47 -7.64 -0.50
CA GLY A 314 -13.19 -7.75 -1.77
C GLY A 314 -14.71 -7.63 -1.66
N GLU A 315 -15.27 -7.25 -0.51
CA GLU A 315 -16.72 -7.04 -0.37
C GLU A 315 -17.13 -5.64 -0.88
N ARG A 316 -18.20 -5.59 -1.70
CA ARG A 316 -18.78 -4.32 -2.17
C ARG A 316 -19.66 -3.68 -1.10
N VAL A 317 -19.49 -2.38 -0.85
CA VAL A 317 -20.22 -1.64 0.19
C VAL A 317 -20.99 -0.53 -0.50
N LEU A 318 -22.32 -0.65 -0.60
CA LEU A 318 -23.13 0.30 -1.34
C LEU A 318 -23.49 1.57 -0.57
N GLU A 319 -23.67 1.47 0.75
CA GLU A 319 -24.07 2.62 1.57
C GLU A 319 -23.34 2.64 2.92
N LEU A 320 -22.92 3.85 3.30
CA LEU A 320 -22.38 4.14 4.62
C LEU A 320 -23.41 4.98 5.39
N PRO A 321 -23.89 4.54 6.56
CA PRO A 321 -24.88 5.28 7.34
C PRO A 321 -24.22 6.50 7.99
N MET A 322 -24.10 7.60 7.24
CA MET A 322 -23.43 8.82 7.69
C MET A 322 -24.41 10.00 7.73
N ARG A 323 -24.43 10.72 8.86
CA ARG A 323 -25.19 11.96 9.02
C ARG A 323 -24.35 13.16 8.58
N GLY A 324 -24.69 13.74 7.43
CA GLY A 324 -24.18 15.04 6.98
C GLY A 324 -23.06 14.96 5.94
N LYS A 325 -23.36 15.43 4.72
CA LYS A 325 -22.48 15.42 3.53
C LYS A 325 -21.26 16.37 3.64
N HIS A 326 -21.19 17.19 4.69
CA HIS A 326 -20.17 18.23 4.90
C HIS A 326 -19.32 18.06 6.18
N SER A 327 -19.37 16.91 6.84
CA SER A 327 -18.43 16.61 7.94
C SER A 327 -17.12 16.02 7.40
N GLU A 328 -16.00 16.12 8.13
CA GLU A 328 -14.75 15.45 7.72
C GLU A 328 -14.94 13.94 7.57
N THR A 329 -15.84 13.36 8.38
CA THR A 329 -16.21 11.95 8.28
C THR A 329 -17.02 11.62 7.02
N GLY A 330 -17.84 12.57 6.54
CA GLY A 330 -18.54 12.46 5.26
C GLY A 330 -17.59 12.49 4.06
N LEU A 331 -16.57 13.37 4.10
CA LEU A 331 -15.52 13.40 3.08
C LEU A 331 -14.77 12.06 3.03
N LEU A 332 -14.34 11.53 4.18
CA LEU A 332 -13.70 10.22 4.27
C LEU A 332 -14.58 9.09 3.72
N ALA A 333 -15.89 9.12 3.99
CA ALA A 333 -16.85 8.16 3.43
C ALA A 333 -16.89 8.23 1.91
N THR A 334 -16.99 9.43 1.34
CA THR A 334 -17.00 9.62 -0.12
C THR A 334 -15.69 9.17 -0.77
N THR A 335 -14.53 9.53 -0.20
CA THR A 335 -13.22 9.11 -0.71
C THR A 335 -13.07 7.59 -0.68
N LEU A 336 -13.54 6.92 0.37
CA LEU A 336 -13.50 5.46 0.48
C LEU A 336 -14.33 4.77 -0.63
N LEU A 337 -15.52 5.30 -0.93
CA LEU A 337 -16.39 4.79 -2.00
C LEU A 337 -15.76 5.02 -3.38
N THR A 338 -15.21 6.21 -3.64
CA THR A 338 -14.49 6.49 -4.90
C THR A 338 -13.27 5.58 -5.08
N MET A 339 -12.53 5.28 -4.01
CA MET A 339 -11.42 4.32 -4.07
C MET A 339 -11.91 2.90 -4.40
N GLN A 340 -13.03 2.43 -3.84
CA GLN A 340 -13.63 1.15 -4.19
C GLN A 340 -13.98 1.09 -5.68
N GLU A 341 -14.61 2.14 -6.22
CA GLU A 341 -14.95 2.22 -7.64
C GLU A 341 -13.69 2.17 -8.52
N GLY A 342 -12.67 2.96 -8.18
CA GLY A 342 -11.40 2.96 -8.92
C GLY A 342 -10.64 1.64 -8.85
N ILE A 343 -10.74 0.88 -7.75
CA ILE A 343 -10.19 -0.48 -7.65
C ILE A 343 -10.97 -1.44 -8.56
N ALA A 344 -12.31 -1.39 -8.51
CA ALA A 344 -13.16 -2.27 -9.31
C ALA A 344 -12.97 -2.04 -10.82
N GLU A 345 -12.83 -0.78 -11.25
CA GLU A 345 -12.55 -0.43 -12.64
C GLU A 345 -11.17 -0.98 -13.08
N ARG A 346 -10.12 -0.78 -12.28
CA ARG A 346 -8.78 -1.33 -12.56
C ARG A 346 -8.77 -2.84 -12.61
N GLU A 347 -9.45 -3.53 -11.69
CA GLU A 347 -9.58 -4.98 -11.72
C GLU A 347 -10.32 -5.46 -12.97
N ALA A 348 -11.38 -4.77 -13.39
CA ALA A 348 -12.09 -5.08 -14.63
C ALA A 348 -11.17 -4.90 -15.85
N THR A 349 -10.41 -3.80 -15.91
CA THR A 349 -9.41 -3.57 -16.96
C THR A 349 -8.34 -4.65 -16.96
N LEU A 350 -7.72 -4.97 -15.81
CA LEU A 350 -6.69 -6.01 -15.71
C LEU A 350 -7.22 -7.38 -16.11
N ARG A 351 -8.45 -7.72 -15.68
CA ARG A 351 -9.09 -8.98 -16.04
C ARG A 351 -9.40 -9.03 -17.54
N HIS A 352 -9.78 -7.91 -18.15
CA HIS A 352 -9.97 -7.79 -19.58
C HIS A 352 -8.64 -7.97 -20.34
N GLN A 353 -7.59 -7.25 -19.95
CA GLN A 353 -6.24 -7.31 -20.54
C GLN A 353 -5.58 -8.68 -20.40
N SER A 354 -5.83 -9.40 -19.30
CA SER A 354 -5.34 -10.76 -19.13
C SER A 354 -5.99 -11.76 -20.08
N ARG A 355 -7.18 -11.45 -20.61
CA ARG A 355 -7.99 -12.37 -21.42
C ARG A 355 -8.13 -11.93 -22.88
N HIS A 356 -7.75 -10.70 -23.21
CA HIS A 356 -7.88 -10.11 -24.54
C HIS A 356 -6.56 -9.50 -25.01
N ASP A 357 -6.36 -9.49 -26.31
CA ASP A 357 -5.27 -8.82 -26.98
C ASP A 357 -5.50 -7.29 -27.01
N LEU A 358 -4.46 -6.52 -26.69
CA LEU A 358 -4.56 -5.06 -26.53
C LEU A 358 -4.78 -4.30 -27.85
N LEU A 359 -4.34 -4.87 -28.98
CA LEU A 359 -4.45 -4.21 -30.29
C LEU A 359 -5.81 -4.47 -30.93
N THR A 360 -6.21 -5.75 -30.98
CA THR A 360 -7.39 -6.19 -31.72
C THR A 360 -8.63 -6.31 -30.86
N ASP A 361 -8.50 -6.30 -29.53
CA ASP A 361 -9.59 -6.53 -28.57
C ASP A 361 -10.24 -7.93 -28.71
N LEU A 362 -9.60 -8.85 -29.44
CA LEU A 362 -10.02 -10.26 -29.46
C LEU A 362 -9.56 -10.97 -28.19
N PRO A 363 -10.28 -11.99 -27.71
CA PRO A 363 -9.76 -12.91 -26.72
C PRO A 363 -8.38 -13.45 -27.13
N ASN A 364 -7.45 -13.53 -26.17
CA ASN A 364 -6.08 -13.93 -26.42
C ASN A 364 -5.89 -15.46 -26.41
N ARG A 365 -4.64 -15.91 -26.58
CA ARG A 365 -4.25 -17.32 -26.53
C ARG A 365 -4.69 -18.06 -25.25
N ILE A 366 -4.66 -17.41 -24.08
CA ILE A 366 -5.09 -18.03 -22.82
C ILE A 366 -6.60 -18.31 -22.87
N SER A 367 -7.39 -17.32 -23.28
CA SER A 367 -8.84 -17.49 -23.46
C SER A 367 -9.17 -18.57 -24.51
N ALA A 368 -8.40 -18.66 -25.60
CA ALA A 368 -8.57 -19.70 -26.60
C ALA A 368 -8.38 -21.09 -26.00
N GLN A 369 -7.31 -21.29 -25.25
CA GLN A 369 -6.99 -22.58 -24.64
C GLN A 369 -8.07 -23.01 -23.63
N GLU A 370 -8.50 -22.10 -22.75
CA GLU A 370 -9.57 -22.37 -21.78
C GLU A 370 -10.90 -22.72 -22.44
N ASP A 371 -11.30 -22.01 -23.49
CA ASP A 371 -12.55 -22.28 -24.22
C ASP A 371 -12.48 -23.62 -24.98
N ILE A 372 -11.31 -23.97 -25.53
CA ILE A 372 -11.08 -25.28 -26.17
C ILE A 372 -11.17 -26.39 -25.13
N ASP A 373 -10.49 -26.26 -23.99
CA ASP A 373 -10.54 -27.25 -22.91
C ASP A 373 -11.97 -27.43 -22.39
N LEU A 374 -12.74 -26.35 -22.28
CA LEU A 374 -14.16 -26.40 -21.93
C LEU A 374 -14.99 -27.10 -23.02
N ALA A 375 -14.72 -26.86 -24.30
CA ALA A 375 -15.40 -27.54 -25.40
C ALA A 375 -15.10 -29.04 -25.42
N ILE A 376 -13.85 -29.43 -25.17
CA ILE A 376 -13.42 -30.83 -25.02
C ILE A 376 -14.17 -31.50 -23.86
N GLN A 377 -14.26 -30.84 -22.70
CA GLN A 377 -14.98 -31.36 -21.53
C GLN A 377 -16.48 -31.58 -21.80
N HIS A 378 -17.10 -30.71 -22.62
CA HIS A 378 -18.49 -30.91 -23.05
C HIS A 378 -18.66 -32.06 -24.04
N GLY A 379 -17.59 -32.50 -24.71
CA GLY A 379 -17.60 -33.62 -25.66
C GLY A 379 -18.33 -33.34 -26.99
N GLU A 380 -18.73 -32.10 -27.26
CA GLU A 380 -19.35 -31.71 -28.53
C GLU A 380 -18.27 -31.56 -29.62
N PRO A 381 -18.47 -32.07 -30.86
CA PRO A 381 -17.55 -31.85 -31.96
C PRO A 381 -17.38 -30.36 -32.29
N PHE A 382 -16.13 -29.94 -32.50
CA PHE A 382 -15.78 -28.58 -32.89
C PHE A 382 -14.60 -28.56 -33.86
N THR A 383 -14.48 -27.45 -34.58
CA THR A 383 -13.41 -27.21 -35.56
C THR A 383 -12.60 -25.99 -35.13
N LEU A 384 -11.28 -26.07 -35.25
CA LEU A 384 -10.35 -24.97 -35.08
C LEU A 384 -9.74 -24.61 -36.43
N LEU A 385 -9.83 -23.34 -36.80
CA LEU A 385 -9.18 -22.78 -37.98
C LEU A 385 -8.13 -21.77 -37.51
N ARG A 386 -6.86 -22.15 -37.59
CA ARG A 386 -5.74 -21.24 -37.34
C ARG A 386 -5.41 -20.52 -38.63
N LEU A 387 -5.52 -19.20 -38.61
CA LEU A 387 -5.48 -18.30 -39.75
C LEU A 387 -4.23 -17.42 -39.67
N LYS A 388 -3.57 -17.19 -40.80
CA LYS A 388 -2.40 -16.30 -40.91
C LYS A 388 -2.39 -15.56 -42.24
N SER A 389 -1.83 -14.36 -42.25
CA SER A 389 -1.69 -13.56 -43.46
C SER A 389 -0.31 -13.72 -44.08
N ASP A 390 -0.21 -14.27 -45.28
CA ASP A 390 1.08 -14.60 -45.92
C ASP A 390 1.92 -13.38 -46.25
N ASN A 391 1.28 -12.27 -46.63
CA ASN A 391 1.91 -11.01 -46.98
C ASN A 391 2.03 -10.02 -45.80
N TYR A 392 1.76 -10.44 -44.55
CA TYR A 392 1.82 -9.52 -43.40
C TYR A 392 3.22 -8.93 -43.19
N ARG A 393 4.26 -9.76 -43.32
CA ARG A 393 5.65 -9.31 -43.21
C ARG A 393 5.99 -8.30 -44.29
N ASP A 394 5.67 -8.60 -45.54
CA ASP A 394 5.92 -7.71 -46.68
C ASP A 394 5.21 -6.36 -46.50
N ILE A 395 3.99 -6.37 -45.94
CA ILE A 395 3.24 -5.15 -45.60
C ILE A 395 3.97 -4.35 -44.51
N ASN A 396 4.43 -5.00 -43.43
CA ASN A 396 5.19 -4.32 -42.38
C ASN A 396 6.51 -3.75 -42.88
N ASP A 397 7.24 -4.49 -43.72
CA ASP A 397 8.54 -4.08 -44.24
C ASP A 397 8.40 -2.93 -45.25
N THR A 398 7.33 -2.92 -46.05
CA THR A 398 7.08 -1.89 -47.07
C THR A 398 6.42 -0.63 -46.49
N PHE A 399 5.46 -0.79 -45.59
CA PHE A 399 4.58 0.30 -45.15
C PHE A 399 4.67 0.63 -43.64
N GLY A 400 5.46 -0.13 -42.88
CA GLY A 400 5.68 0.05 -41.45
C GLY A 400 4.65 -0.62 -40.55
N TYR A 401 5.05 -0.87 -39.31
CA TYR A 401 4.27 -1.60 -38.30
C TYR A 401 2.87 -1.02 -38.00
N ALA A 402 2.72 0.31 -38.04
CA ALA A 402 1.43 0.95 -37.79
C ALA A 402 0.36 0.53 -38.81
N LEU A 403 0.77 0.25 -40.05
CA LEU A 403 -0.13 -0.16 -41.13
C LEU A 403 -0.47 -1.65 -41.04
N GLY A 404 0.50 -2.50 -40.65
CA GLY A 404 0.21 -3.89 -40.31
C GLY A 404 -0.73 -4.02 -39.13
N ASP A 405 -0.56 -3.19 -38.09
CA ASP A 405 -1.48 -3.15 -36.95
C ASP A 405 -2.92 -2.82 -37.38
N HIS A 406 -3.09 -1.85 -38.29
CA HIS A 406 -4.40 -1.53 -38.85
C HIS A 406 -5.01 -2.70 -39.64
N MET A 407 -4.18 -3.44 -40.38
CA MET A 407 -4.61 -4.64 -41.09
C MET A 407 -5.14 -5.70 -40.10
N LEU A 408 -4.40 -5.97 -39.02
CA LEU A 408 -4.81 -6.93 -38.00
C LEU A 408 -6.10 -6.53 -37.29
N VAL A 409 -6.25 -5.25 -36.93
CA VAL A 409 -7.49 -4.73 -36.35
C VAL A 409 -8.67 -4.94 -37.30
N THR A 410 -8.45 -4.75 -38.61
CA THR A 410 -9.49 -4.94 -39.64
C THR A 410 -9.85 -6.40 -39.82
N LEU A 411 -8.85 -7.29 -39.90
CA LEU A 411 -9.06 -8.75 -39.96
C LEU A 411 -9.78 -9.27 -38.72
N ALA A 412 -9.40 -8.80 -37.53
CA ALA A 412 -10.06 -9.16 -36.29
C ALA A 412 -11.55 -8.74 -36.25
N LYS A 413 -11.88 -7.57 -36.80
CA LYS A 413 -13.27 -7.10 -36.93
C LYS A 413 -14.05 -7.98 -37.92
N ARG A 414 -13.46 -8.27 -39.09
CA ARG A 414 -14.07 -9.15 -40.11
C ARG A 414 -14.32 -10.54 -39.55
N LEU A 415 -13.34 -11.12 -38.86
CA LEU A 415 -13.44 -12.46 -38.26
C LEU A 415 -14.52 -12.53 -37.17
N ARG A 416 -14.71 -11.46 -36.38
CA ARG A 416 -15.82 -11.34 -35.42
C ARG A 416 -17.20 -11.26 -36.07
N GLY A 417 -17.28 -10.72 -37.29
CA GLY A 417 -18.52 -10.53 -38.04
C GLY A 417 -18.93 -11.70 -38.93
N VAL A 418 -18.19 -12.81 -38.93
CA VAL A 418 -18.52 -14.00 -39.74
C VAL A 418 -19.77 -14.66 -39.16
N ASP A 419 -20.84 -14.71 -39.96
CA ASP A 419 -22.10 -15.36 -39.61
C ASP A 419 -21.89 -16.89 -39.53
N THR A 420 -21.57 -17.39 -38.34
CA THR A 420 -21.53 -18.83 -38.05
C THR A 420 -22.16 -19.09 -36.69
N PRO A 421 -23.00 -20.13 -36.55
CA PRO A 421 -23.59 -20.45 -35.26
C PRO A 421 -22.49 -20.75 -34.24
N ARG A 422 -22.35 -19.86 -33.25
CA ARG A 422 -21.46 -20.04 -32.08
C ARG A 422 -19.96 -20.13 -32.44
N SER A 423 -19.51 -19.34 -33.42
CA SER A 423 -18.07 -19.14 -33.64
C SER A 423 -17.49 -18.15 -32.62
N LYS A 424 -16.24 -18.37 -32.22
CA LYS A 424 -15.48 -17.43 -31.38
C LYS A 424 -14.09 -17.23 -31.99
N ALA A 425 -13.73 -15.96 -32.14
CA ALA A 425 -12.46 -15.54 -32.73
C ALA A 425 -11.47 -15.18 -31.62
N TYR A 426 -10.19 -15.47 -31.86
CA TYR A 426 -9.09 -15.20 -30.95
C TYR A 426 -7.89 -14.66 -31.72
N ARG A 427 -7.00 -13.93 -31.03
CA ARG A 427 -5.66 -13.65 -31.51
C ARG A 427 -4.66 -14.45 -30.70
N LEU A 428 -3.84 -15.25 -31.37
CA LEU A 428 -2.89 -16.15 -30.71
C LEU A 428 -1.54 -15.47 -30.47
N ASP A 429 -0.96 -14.92 -31.54
CA ASP A 429 0.33 -14.24 -31.55
C ASP A 429 0.45 -13.39 -32.83
N SER A 430 1.38 -12.42 -32.89
CA SER A 430 1.73 -11.61 -34.08
C SER A 430 0.55 -11.38 -35.06
N ASP A 431 0.49 -12.15 -36.16
CA ASP A 431 -0.47 -12.10 -37.25
C ASP A 431 -1.40 -13.32 -37.31
N GLU A 432 -1.42 -14.10 -36.24
CA GLU A 432 -2.14 -15.36 -36.14
C GLU A 432 -3.46 -15.18 -35.41
N LEU A 433 -4.53 -15.51 -36.14
CA LEU A 433 -5.89 -15.53 -35.64
C LEU A 433 -6.35 -16.98 -35.50
N LEU A 434 -7.31 -17.21 -34.62
CA LEU A 434 -7.93 -18.51 -34.46
C LEU A 434 -9.44 -18.33 -34.48
N LEU A 435 -10.12 -19.20 -35.22
CA LEU A 435 -11.56 -19.30 -35.21
C LEU A 435 -11.95 -20.68 -34.67
N LEU A 436 -12.64 -20.70 -33.53
CA LEU A 436 -13.27 -21.89 -32.98
C LEU A 436 -14.72 -21.91 -33.45
N THR A 437 -15.16 -22.98 -34.09
CA THR A 437 -16.55 -23.16 -34.51
C THR A 437 -17.12 -24.44 -33.90
N LYS A 438 -18.39 -24.42 -33.49
CA LYS A 438 -19.09 -25.61 -32.98
C LYS A 438 -19.63 -26.50 -34.11
N LEU A 439 -18.81 -26.71 -35.13
CA LEU A 439 -19.09 -27.60 -36.25
C LEU A 439 -18.08 -28.76 -36.23
N PRO A 440 -18.46 -29.98 -36.62
CA PRO A 440 -17.54 -31.12 -36.63
C PRO A 440 -16.43 -31.00 -37.69
N GLN A 441 -16.71 -30.28 -38.78
CA GLN A 441 -15.77 -29.95 -39.84
C GLN A 441 -16.24 -28.66 -40.50
N SER A 442 -15.33 -27.88 -41.08
CA SER A 442 -15.74 -26.72 -41.86
C SER A 442 -16.26 -27.10 -43.25
N ASP A 443 -17.36 -26.48 -43.68
CA ASP A 443 -17.94 -26.67 -45.01
C ASP A 443 -17.16 -25.88 -46.07
N ALA A 444 -17.02 -26.42 -47.28
CA ALA A 444 -16.23 -25.79 -48.34
C ALA A 444 -16.82 -24.46 -48.83
N ALA A 445 -18.15 -24.36 -48.96
CA ALA A 445 -18.79 -23.13 -49.37
C ALA A 445 -18.68 -22.05 -48.29
N TRP A 446 -18.83 -22.45 -47.02
CA TRP A 446 -18.59 -21.57 -45.89
C TRP A 446 -17.13 -21.08 -45.81
N ARG A 447 -16.14 -21.98 -45.99
CA ARG A 447 -14.72 -21.59 -46.05
C ARG A 447 -14.48 -20.56 -47.14
N ALA A 448 -15.00 -20.80 -48.35
CA ALA A 448 -14.86 -19.85 -49.46
C ALA A 448 -15.44 -18.47 -49.12
N HIS A 449 -16.58 -18.42 -48.42
CA HIS A 449 -17.16 -17.18 -47.93
C HIS A 449 -16.30 -16.49 -46.84
N LEU A 450 -15.73 -17.27 -45.92
CA LEU A 450 -14.81 -16.78 -44.89
C LEU A 450 -13.58 -16.11 -45.52
N PHE A 451 -12.89 -16.81 -46.43
CA PHE A 451 -11.73 -16.26 -47.13
C PHE A 451 -12.11 -15.01 -47.94
N ALA A 452 -13.18 -15.07 -48.74
CA ALA A 452 -13.65 -13.90 -49.49
C ALA A 452 -13.97 -12.68 -48.61
N THR A 453 -14.41 -12.90 -47.38
CA THR A 453 -14.66 -11.82 -46.40
C THR A 453 -13.35 -11.29 -45.82
N LEU A 454 -12.42 -12.16 -45.44
CA LEU A 454 -11.15 -11.76 -44.85
C LEU A 454 -10.23 -11.07 -45.87
N GLU A 455 -10.26 -11.52 -47.13
CA GLU A 455 -9.42 -11.05 -48.24
C GLU A 455 -9.99 -9.83 -48.98
N GLN A 456 -11.03 -9.17 -48.48
CA GLN A 456 -11.47 -7.90 -49.08
C GLN A 456 -10.35 -6.84 -48.97
N PRO A 457 -10.19 -5.93 -49.96
CA PRO A 457 -9.20 -4.87 -49.87
C PRO A 457 -9.36 -4.03 -48.60
N ILE A 458 -8.24 -3.71 -47.95
CA ILE A 458 -8.17 -2.83 -46.79
C ILE A 458 -7.55 -1.52 -47.29
N ASP A 459 -8.25 -0.41 -47.09
CA ASP A 459 -7.72 0.91 -47.46
C ASP A 459 -6.65 1.34 -46.45
N LEU A 460 -5.40 1.28 -46.89
CA LEU A 460 -4.24 1.64 -46.09
C LEU A 460 -3.61 2.89 -46.71
N ASN A 461 -3.87 4.07 -46.13
CA ASN A 461 -3.34 5.35 -46.60
C ASN A 461 -3.57 5.62 -48.10
N LYS A 462 -4.79 5.39 -48.63
CA LYS A 462 -5.17 5.56 -50.04
C LYS A 462 -4.58 4.54 -51.01
N SER A 463 -3.95 3.48 -50.50
CA SER A 463 -3.53 2.32 -51.28
C SER A 463 -4.35 1.09 -50.84
N PRO A 464 -5.15 0.47 -51.72
CA PRO A 464 -5.87 -0.74 -51.38
C PRO A 464 -4.87 -1.90 -51.25
N VAL A 465 -4.84 -2.54 -50.09
CA VAL A 465 -4.01 -3.74 -49.84
C VAL A 465 -4.93 -4.93 -49.58
N THR A 466 -4.70 -6.00 -50.33
CA THR A 466 -5.44 -7.26 -50.20
C THR A 466 -4.65 -8.20 -49.29
N PRO A 467 -5.14 -8.55 -48.10
CA PRO A 467 -4.50 -9.57 -47.27
C PRO A 467 -4.66 -10.95 -47.94
N LEU A 468 -3.61 -11.77 -47.91
CA LEU A 468 -3.63 -13.14 -48.42
C LEU A 468 -3.71 -14.11 -47.23
N ILE A 469 -4.84 -14.79 -47.05
CA ILE A 469 -5.09 -15.57 -45.83
C ILE A 469 -4.94 -17.07 -46.10
N CYS A 470 -4.16 -17.73 -45.26
CA CYS A 470 -4.03 -19.18 -45.21
C CYS A 470 -4.61 -19.73 -43.89
N ALA A 471 -5.20 -20.93 -43.94
CA ALA A 471 -5.79 -21.58 -42.77
C ALA A 471 -5.37 -23.05 -42.60
N GLY A 472 -5.04 -23.43 -41.37
CA GLY A 472 -4.90 -24.81 -40.92
C GLY A 472 -6.13 -25.26 -40.12
N GLU A 473 -6.73 -26.39 -40.49
CA GLU A 473 -7.93 -26.92 -39.84
C GLU A 473 -7.63 -28.15 -38.97
N THR A 474 -8.15 -28.14 -37.74
CA THR A 474 -8.23 -29.33 -36.88
C THR A 474 -9.62 -29.55 -36.31
N ASN A 475 -10.01 -30.82 -36.17
CA ASN A 475 -11.36 -31.21 -35.80
C ASN A 475 -11.31 -32.09 -34.55
N PHE A 476 -12.04 -31.73 -33.51
CA PHE A 476 -12.22 -32.56 -32.32
C PHE A 476 -13.44 -33.48 -32.51
N PRO A 477 -13.36 -34.76 -32.10
CA PRO A 477 -12.23 -35.45 -31.43
C PRO A 477 -11.21 -36.08 -32.39
N GLY A 478 -11.43 -36.02 -33.71
CA GLY A 478 -10.64 -36.80 -34.68
C GLY A 478 -9.15 -36.47 -34.72
N HIS A 479 -8.77 -35.21 -34.44
CA HIS A 479 -7.38 -34.74 -34.53
C HIS A 479 -6.77 -34.47 -33.15
N GLY A 480 -7.35 -34.92 -32.04
CA GLY A 480 -6.74 -34.79 -30.72
C GLY A 480 -7.74 -34.62 -29.58
N ASP A 481 -7.24 -34.78 -28.36
CA ASP A 481 -8.01 -34.82 -27.10
C ASP A 481 -7.61 -33.71 -26.11
N SER A 482 -6.67 -32.85 -26.47
CA SER A 482 -6.22 -31.72 -25.66
C SER A 482 -6.09 -30.45 -26.50
N SER A 483 -6.31 -29.29 -25.88
CA SER A 483 -6.16 -27.99 -26.54
C SER A 483 -4.76 -27.79 -27.13
N GLN A 484 -3.72 -28.20 -26.40
CA GLN A 484 -2.34 -28.12 -26.86
C GLN A 484 -2.10 -28.94 -28.13
N LEU A 485 -2.60 -30.18 -28.18
CA LEU A 485 -2.44 -31.05 -29.34
C LEU A 485 -3.18 -30.51 -30.56
N LEU A 486 -4.44 -30.08 -30.39
CA LEU A 486 -5.24 -29.51 -31.48
C LEU A 486 -4.63 -28.21 -32.03
N LEU A 487 -4.19 -27.29 -31.17
CA LEU A 487 -3.54 -26.05 -31.60
C LEU A 487 -2.21 -26.30 -32.33
N ARG A 488 -1.43 -27.29 -31.88
CA ARG A 488 -0.18 -27.70 -32.55
C ARG A 488 -0.48 -28.31 -33.92
N ARG A 489 -1.46 -29.20 -34.03
CA ARG A 489 -1.85 -29.82 -35.30
C ARG A 489 -2.44 -28.81 -36.28
N ALA A 490 -3.15 -27.79 -35.78
CA ALA A 490 -3.63 -26.67 -36.60
C ALA A 490 -2.47 -25.83 -37.15
N ASP A 491 -1.38 -25.69 -36.39
CA ASP A 491 -0.14 -25.06 -36.84
C ASP A 491 0.51 -25.84 -37.99
N ILE A 492 0.63 -27.15 -37.81
CA ILE A 492 1.22 -28.04 -38.83
C ILE A 492 0.41 -28.01 -40.12
N ALA A 493 -0.92 -28.06 -39.99
CA ALA A 493 -1.82 -27.93 -41.14
C ALA A 493 -1.69 -26.56 -41.81
N LEU A 494 -1.60 -25.47 -41.05
CA LEU A 494 -1.41 -24.12 -41.58
C LEU A 494 -0.09 -24.01 -42.34
N ASP A 495 1.01 -24.49 -41.77
CA ASP A 495 2.33 -24.50 -42.41
C ASP A 495 2.31 -25.31 -43.71
N MET A 496 1.61 -26.45 -43.73
CA MET A 496 1.39 -27.22 -44.96
C MET A 496 0.55 -26.48 -46.00
N ALA A 497 -0.51 -25.79 -45.60
CA ALA A 497 -1.31 -24.96 -46.51
C ALA A 497 -0.41 -23.94 -47.23
N ARG A 498 0.43 -23.23 -46.47
CA ARG A 498 1.37 -22.24 -47.00
C ARG A 498 2.39 -22.86 -47.95
N ARG A 499 2.98 -24.00 -47.60
CA ARG A 499 3.97 -24.71 -48.44
C ARG A 499 3.38 -25.16 -49.77
N HIS A 500 2.15 -25.67 -49.77
CA HIS A 500 1.46 -26.09 -50.99
C HIS A 500 0.78 -24.93 -51.72
N ARG A 501 0.92 -23.69 -51.22
CA ARG A 501 0.22 -22.50 -51.73
C ARG A 501 -1.30 -22.71 -51.82
N HIS A 502 -1.84 -23.45 -50.85
CA HIS A 502 -3.27 -23.63 -50.66
C HIS A 502 -3.76 -22.63 -49.63
N SER A 503 -4.94 -22.04 -49.86
CA SER A 503 -5.58 -21.17 -48.86
C SER A 503 -6.03 -21.94 -47.62
N HIS A 504 -6.22 -23.26 -47.73
CA HIS A 504 -6.69 -24.11 -46.64
C HIS A 504 -6.06 -25.50 -46.69
N GLN A 505 -5.75 -26.05 -45.52
CA GLN A 505 -5.37 -27.45 -45.36
C GLN A 505 -5.97 -28.02 -44.08
N GLN A 506 -6.60 -29.18 -44.18
CA GLN A 506 -6.99 -29.97 -43.02
C GLN A 506 -5.81 -30.82 -42.54
N TYR A 507 -5.63 -30.92 -41.23
CA TYR A 507 -4.66 -31.83 -40.63
C TYR A 507 -4.97 -33.28 -41.02
N ILE A 508 -3.93 -34.02 -41.39
CA ILE A 508 -3.99 -35.45 -41.74
C ILE A 508 -3.09 -36.21 -40.77
N GLU A 509 -3.57 -37.34 -40.27
CA GLU A 509 -2.81 -38.19 -39.35
C GLU A 509 -1.46 -38.62 -39.96
N GLY A 510 -0.39 -38.58 -39.17
CA GLY A 510 1.00 -38.80 -39.62
C GLY A 510 1.78 -37.52 -39.94
N GLN A 511 1.12 -36.37 -40.12
CA GLN A 511 1.80 -35.09 -40.38
C GLN A 511 2.69 -34.63 -39.20
N ASP A 512 2.35 -35.00 -37.96
CA ASP A 512 3.20 -34.74 -36.78
C ASP A 512 4.59 -35.39 -36.90
N GLU A 513 4.64 -36.65 -37.33
CA GLU A 513 5.89 -37.41 -37.44
C GLU A 513 6.77 -36.84 -38.56
N GLN A 514 6.17 -36.51 -39.70
CA GLN A 514 6.87 -35.86 -40.81
C GLN A 514 7.40 -34.48 -40.40
N HIS A 515 6.61 -33.69 -39.68
CA HIS A 515 7.05 -32.38 -39.19
C HIS A 515 8.20 -32.50 -38.18
N LEU A 516 8.11 -33.46 -37.24
CA LEU A 516 9.20 -33.76 -36.30
C LEU A 516 10.48 -34.25 -37.02
N ARG A 517 10.33 -35.10 -38.04
CA ARG A 517 11.44 -35.56 -38.88
C ARG A 517 12.11 -34.39 -39.57
N GLN A 518 11.35 -33.47 -40.17
CA GLN A 518 11.90 -32.28 -40.82
C GLN A 518 12.66 -31.38 -39.84
N LEU A 519 12.12 -31.14 -38.64
CA LEU A 519 12.81 -30.38 -37.60
C LEU A 519 14.11 -31.06 -37.15
N THR A 520 14.09 -32.39 -37.04
CA THR A 520 15.28 -33.20 -36.73
C THR A 520 16.34 -33.02 -37.81
N LEU A 521 15.95 -33.17 -39.09
CA LEU A 521 16.86 -33.00 -40.22
C LEU A 521 17.42 -31.57 -40.30
N ILE A 522 16.62 -30.52 -40.10
CA ILE A 522 17.11 -29.13 -40.12
C ILE A 522 18.14 -28.90 -39.00
N ARG A 523 17.86 -29.39 -37.79
CA ARG A 523 18.77 -29.28 -36.65
C ARG A 523 20.09 -30.01 -36.93
N ASP A 524 20.00 -31.25 -37.37
CA ASP A 524 21.15 -32.15 -37.52
C ASP A 524 21.96 -31.83 -38.80
N LEU A 525 21.42 -31.04 -39.74
CA LEU A 525 22.11 -30.65 -40.97
C LEU A 525 23.40 -29.85 -40.71
N GLN A 526 23.43 -29.01 -39.67
CA GLN A 526 24.65 -28.26 -39.31
C GLN A 526 25.74 -29.20 -38.81
N ASP A 527 25.37 -30.17 -37.99
CA ASP A 527 26.29 -31.18 -37.45
C ASP A 527 26.76 -32.15 -38.54
N ALA A 528 25.92 -32.46 -39.52
CA ALA A 528 26.21 -33.37 -40.62
C ALA A 528 27.44 -32.94 -41.45
N VAL A 529 27.60 -31.63 -41.66
CA VAL A 529 28.76 -31.03 -42.36
C VAL A 529 30.05 -31.25 -41.58
N ALA A 530 30.01 -31.13 -40.24
CA ALA A 530 31.18 -31.26 -39.39
C ALA A 530 31.54 -32.73 -39.07
N ASN A 531 30.55 -33.61 -39.00
CA ASN A 531 30.69 -34.99 -38.54
C ASN A 531 30.97 -36.01 -39.66
N GLY A 532 31.13 -35.56 -40.92
CA GLY A 532 31.40 -36.45 -42.05
C GLY A 532 30.21 -37.34 -42.43
N GLU A 533 28.98 -36.86 -42.21
CA GLU A 533 27.75 -37.61 -42.53
C GLU A 533 27.31 -37.41 -43.98
N LEU A 534 27.82 -36.34 -44.60
CA LEU A 534 27.64 -36.03 -46.01
C LEU A 534 28.76 -36.67 -46.84
N TRP A 535 28.41 -37.15 -48.03
CA TRP A 535 29.36 -37.65 -49.02
C TRP A 535 28.89 -37.28 -50.44
N VAL A 536 29.81 -37.32 -51.40
CA VAL A 536 29.55 -36.96 -52.79
C VAL A 536 29.54 -38.23 -53.64
N ALA A 537 28.43 -38.47 -54.33
CA ALA A 537 28.36 -39.45 -55.41
C ALA A 537 28.61 -38.74 -56.74
N TYR A 538 29.28 -39.40 -57.66
CA TYR A 538 29.56 -38.87 -58.99
C TYR A 538 28.84 -39.73 -60.04
N GLN A 539 28.13 -39.08 -60.95
CA GLN A 539 27.47 -39.76 -62.06
C GLN A 539 28.13 -39.36 -63.38
N PRO A 540 28.68 -40.31 -64.15
CA PRO A 540 29.36 -39.99 -65.41
C PRO A 540 28.39 -39.49 -66.49
N LYS A 541 28.88 -38.62 -67.36
CA LYS A 541 28.24 -38.15 -68.59
C LYS A 541 29.09 -38.54 -69.78
N MET A 542 28.47 -39.13 -70.79
CA MET A 542 29.18 -39.63 -71.98
C MET A 542 28.92 -38.72 -73.17
N ASP A 543 29.99 -38.37 -73.89
CA ASP A 543 29.93 -37.68 -75.18
C ASP A 543 29.41 -38.64 -76.25
N CYS A 544 28.29 -38.28 -76.90
CA CYS A 544 27.65 -39.08 -77.95
C CYS A 544 28.53 -39.33 -79.17
N ARG A 545 29.38 -38.36 -79.52
CA ARG A 545 30.21 -38.39 -80.73
C ARG A 545 31.44 -39.26 -80.53
N THR A 546 32.08 -39.15 -79.36
CA THR A 546 33.33 -39.88 -79.08
C THR A 546 33.11 -41.18 -78.31
N GLY A 547 31.96 -41.33 -77.65
CA GLY A 547 31.68 -42.44 -76.75
C GLY A 547 32.50 -42.41 -75.46
N THR A 548 33.24 -41.32 -75.21
CA THR A 548 34.14 -41.18 -74.05
C THR A 548 33.44 -40.48 -72.90
N VAL A 549 33.95 -40.71 -71.67
CA VAL A 549 33.47 -40.04 -70.46
C VAL A 549 34.57 -39.14 -69.94
N THR A 550 34.34 -37.84 -70.03
CA THR A 550 35.25 -36.79 -69.51
C THR A 550 34.52 -35.85 -68.56
N GLN A 551 33.23 -36.08 -68.33
CA GLN A 551 32.38 -35.26 -67.50
C GLN A 551 31.62 -36.12 -66.49
N CYS A 552 31.34 -35.57 -65.31
CA CYS A 552 30.44 -36.20 -64.35
C CYS A 552 29.68 -35.14 -63.56
N GLU A 553 28.56 -35.52 -62.95
CA GLU A 553 27.79 -34.68 -62.04
C GLU A 553 28.05 -35.09 -60.59
N ALA A 554 28.34 -34.12 -59.73
CA ALA A 554 28.48 -34.30 -58.29
C ALA A 554 27.12 -34.19 -57.61
N LEU A 555 26.75 -35.26 -56.91
CA LEU A 555 25.45 -35.44 -56.29
C LEU A 555 25.63 -35.67 -54.80
N MET A 556 25.21 -34.71 -53.98
CA MET A 556 25.31 -34.82 -52.52
C MET A 556 24.43 -35.94 -51.97
N ARG A 557 24.93 -36.65 -50.97
CA ARG A 557 24.23 -37.75 -50.29
C ARG A 557 24.42 -37.60 -48.79
N TRP A 558 23.36 -37.89 -48.02
CA TRP A 558 23.40 -37.81 -46.57
C TRP A 558 23.07 -39.16 -45.94
N ARG A 559 23.96 -39.62 -45.05
CA ARG A 559 23.74 -40.79 -44.21
C ARG A 559 23.60 -40.35 -42.75
N HIS A 560 22.36 -40.10 -42.36
CA HIS A 560 22.01 -39.69 -41.01
C HIS A 560 22.23 -40.83 -39.99
N PRO A 561 22.79 -40.56 -38.79
CA PRO A 561 23.10 -41.59 -37.79
C PRO A 561 21.89 -42.42 -37.36
N SER A 562 20.75 -41.78 -37.11
CA SER A 562 19.51 -42.44 -36.69
C SER A 562 18.49 -42.69 -37.80
N LEU A 563 18.40 -41.83 -38.82
CA LEU A 563 17.38 -41.91 -39.89
C LEU A 563 17.85 -42.69 -41.11
N GLY A 564 19.13 -43.09 -41.17
CA GLY A 564 19.70 -43.82 -42.30
C GLY A 564 19.93 -42.92 -43.52
N PHE A 565 19.69 -43.43 -44.71
CA PHE A 565 19.84 -42.66 -45.94
C PHE A 565 18.72 -41.60 -46.06
N VAL A 566 19.09 -40.34 -46.20
CA VAL A 566 18.15 -39.23 -46.41
C VAL A 566 18.21 -38.82 -47.89
N PRO A 567 17.09 -38.86 -48.63
CA PRO A 567 17.06 -38.47 -50.03
C PRO A 567 17.49 -37.00 -50.23
N PRO A 568 18.25 -36.70 -51.30
CA PRO A 568 18.65 -35.32 -51.64
C PRO A 568 17.50 -34.33 -51.65
N ASP A 569 16.40 -34.66 -52.33
CA ASP A 569 15.22 -33.80 -52.44
C ASP A 569 14.62 -33.43 -51.06
N GLU A 570 14.76 -34.31 -50.06
CA GLU A 570 14.27 -34.06 -48.70
C GLU A 570 15.15 -33.03 -47.98
N PHE A 571 16.46 -33.26 -47.90
CA PHE A 571 17.34 -32.42 -47.08
C PHE A 571 17.80 -31.14 -47.80
N ILE A 572 17.96 -31.16 -49.13
CA ILE A 572 18.29 -29.95 -49.91
C ILE A 572 17.14 -28.97 -49.83
N GLY A 573 15.90 -29.42 -50.05
CA GLY A 573 14.73 -28.57 -49.91
C GLY A 573 14.55 -28.04 -48.48
N LEU A 574 14.91 -28.82 -47.45
CA LEU A 574 14.93 -28.34 -46.06
C LEU A 574 16.02 -27.27 -45.85
N ALA A 575 17.21 -27.47 -46.38
CA ALA A 575 18.33 -26.54 -46.28
C ALA A 575 18.04 -25.20 -46.96
N GLU A 576 17.35 -25.21 -48.10
CA GLU A 576 16.89 -23.98 -48.77
C GLU A 576 15.93 -23.21 -47.89
N ARG A 577 14.92 -23.89 -47.32
CA ARG A 577 13.91 -23.28 -46.44
C ARG A 577 14.49 -22.76 -45.13
N SER A 578 15.46 -23.45 -44.55
CA SER A 578 16.13 -23.03 -43.31
C SER A 578 17.22 -21.98 -43.55
N GLY A 579 17.52 -21.64 -44.81
CA GLY A 579 18.63 -20.74 -45.18
C GLY A 579 20.02 -21.37 -44.98
N SER A 580 20.09 -22.68 -44.77
CA SER A 580 21.32 -23.46 -44.58
C SER A 580 21.94 -23.96 -45.89
N ILE A 581 21.28 -23.76 -47.04
CA ILE A 581 21.76 -24.29 -48.33
C ILE A 581 23.17 -23.83 -48.70
N ARG A 582 23.51 -22.55 -48.44
CA ARG A 582 24.85 -22.01 -48.73
C ARG A 582 25.98 -22.77 -48.02
N MET A 583 25.71 -23.27 -46.81
CA MET A 583 26.67 -24.09 -46.06
C MET A 583 26.92 -25.42 -46.77
N LEU A 584 25.87 -26.05 -47.29
CA LEU A 584 25.97 -27.29 -48.07
C LEU A 584 26.69 -27.04 -49.41
N SER A 585 26.34 -25.97 -50.13
CA SER A 585 26.97 -25.61 -51.39
C SER A 585 28.47 -25.34 -51.20
N GLN A 586 28.85 -24.61 -50.15
CA GLN A 586 30.26 -24.39 -49.81
C GLN A 586 30.99 -25.70 -49.48
N TRP A 587 30.37 -26.57 -48.69
CA TRP A 587 30.96 -27.88 -48.37
C TRP A 587 31.15 -28.72 -49.64
N LEU A 588 30.15 -28.75 -50.53
CA LEU A 588 30.21 -29.50 -51.78
C LEU A 588 31.32 -28.99 -52.70
N LEU A 589 31.42 -27.66 -52.87
CA LEU A 589 32.44 -27.03 -53.69
C LEU A 589 33.85 -27.38 -53.22
N GLU A 590 34.13 -27.26 -51.92
CA GLU A 590 35.44 -27.62 -51.36
C GLU A 590 35.76 -29.12 -51.58
N HIS A 591 34.79 -30.01 -51.34
CA HIS A 591 34.98 -31.46 -51.51
C HIS A 591 35.20 -31.86 -52.97
N VAL A 592 34.46 -31.26 -53.90
CA VAL A 592 34.61 -31.53 -55.33
C VAL A 592 35.95 -30.99 -55.84
N CYS A 593 36.36 -29.78 -55.46
CA CYS A 593 37.67 -29.25 -55.83
C CYS A 593 38.83 -30.12 -55.30
N ALA A 594 38.76 -30.57 -54.04
CA ALA A 594 39.74 -31.49 -53.49
C ALA A 594 39.79 -32.84 -54.24
N GLN A 595 38.62 -33.37 -54.64
CA GLN A 595 38.54 -34.61 -55.40
C GLN A 595 39.07 -34.44 -56.84
N LEU A 596 38.79 -33.31 -57.49
CA LEU A 596 39.32 -32.98 -58.82
C LEU A 596 40.84 -32.92 -58.81
N GLU A 597 41.45 -32.27 -57.81
CA GLU A 597 42.91 -32.25 -57.66
C GLU A 597 43.47 -33.68 -57.52
N THR A 598 42.79 -34.51 -56.73
CA THR A 598 43.17 -35.92 -56.52
C THR A 598 43.11 -36.70 -57.84
N TRP A 599 42.06 -36.54 -58.62
CA TRP A 599 41.93 -37.17 -59.94
C TRP A 599 42.97 -36.69 -60.94
N GLN A 600 43.25 -35.38 -61.00
CA GLN A 600 44.31 -34.84 -61.86
C GLN A 600 45.68 -35.45 -61.53
N ARG A 601 46.00 -35.62 -60.24
CA ARG A 601 47.24 -36.30 -59.80
C ARG A 601 47.28 -37.79 -60.17
N GLN A 602 46.13 -38.43 -60.27
CA GLN A 602 45.98 -39.82 -60.73
C GLN A 602 45.98 -39.94 -62.27
N GLY A 603 45.99 -38.83 -63.01
CA GLY A 603 45.97 -38.81 -64.47
C GLY A 603 44.56 -38.79 -65.08
N HIS A 604 43.52 -38.62 -64.26
CA HIS A 604 42.14 -38.45 -64.72
C HIS A 604 41.80 -36.96 -64.81
N TYR A 605 41.57 -36.48 -66.03
CA TYR A 605 41.14 -35.11 -66.29
C TYR A 605 39.64 -35.08 -66.56
N LEU A 606 38.88 -34.78 -65.51
CA LEU A 606 37.42 -34.74 -65.55
C LEU A 606 36.92 -33.31 -65.34
N SER A 607 35.78 -33.00 -65.96
CA SER A 607 34.98 -31.83 -65.60
C SER A 607 33.81 -32.29 -64.71
N VAL A 608 33.65 -31.68 -63.53
CA VAL A 608 32.59 -32.04 -62.58
C VAL A 608 31.54 -30.94 -62.53
N ALA A 609 30.29 -31.32 -62.76
CA ALA A 609 29.14 -30.43 -62.66
C ALA A 609 28.60 -30.40 -61.22
N ILE A 610 28.29 -29.20 -60.72
CA ILE A 610 27.68 -28.98 -59.40
C ILE A 610 26.38 -28.19 -59.57
N ASN A 611 25.31 -28.69 -58.95
CA ASN A 611 24.05 -27.97 -58.85
C ASN A 611 24.13 -26.82 -57.84
N LEU A 612 23.65 -25.64 -58.25
CA LEU A 612 23.50 -24.48 -57.39
C LEU A 612 22.05 -24.17 -57.08
N SER A 613 21.79 -23.79 -55.84
CA SER A 613 20.47 -23.32 -55.42
C SER A 613 20.21 -21.88 -55.88
N ALA A 614 18.94 -21.48 -55.86
CA ALA A 614 18.57 -20.08 -56.15
C ALA A 614 19.29 -19.07 -55.22
N SER A 615 19.54 -19.47 -53.97
CA SER A 615 20.28 -18.64 -53.00
C SER A 615 21.77 -18.48 -53.34
N ASP A 616 22.38 -19.46 -54.01
CA ASP A 616 23.77 -19.39 -54.45
C ASP A 616 23.91 -18.53 -55.70
N VAL A 617 22.95 -18.65 -56.64
CA VAL A 617 22.96 -17.93 -57.92
C VAL A 617 22.83 -16.42 -57.73
N VAL A 618 22.15 -15.95 -56.69
CA VAL A 618 22.06 -14.52 -56.35
C VAL A 618 23.22 -14.01 -55.47
N ASP A 619 24.13 -14.88 -55.05
CA ASP A 619 25.28 -14.50 -54.22
C ASP A 619 26.46 -13.99 -55.06
N GLN A 620 26.61 -12.67 -55.11
CA GLN A 620 27.66 -11.98 -55.84
C GLN A 620 29.09 -12.35 -55.40
N ARG A 621 29.28 -13.00 -54.25
CA ARG A 621 30.60 -13.45 -53.77
C ARG A 621 30.98 -14.85 -54.26
N LEU A 622 30.07 -15.57 -54.92
CA LEU A 622 30.31 -16.95 -55.34
C LEU A 622 31.51 -17.07 -56.29
N ALA A 623 31.59 -16.20 -57.30
CA ALA A 623 32.69 -16.18 -58.26
C ALA A 623 34.06 -15.97 -57.58
N LEU A 624 34.12 -15.05 -56.61
CA LEU A 624 35.34 -14.82 -55.82
C LEU A 624 35.76 -16.08 -55.04
N ARG A 625 34.82 -16.75 -54.37
CA ARG A 625 35.11 -17.99 -53.62
C ARG A 625 35.62 -19.11 -54.54
N LEU A 626 35.03 -19.25 -55.72
CA LEU A 626 35.47 -20.24 -56.70
C LEU A 626 36.88 -19.94 -57.24
N ALA A 627 37.20 -18.67 -57.50
CA ALA A 627 38.55 -18.27 -57.88
C ALA A 627 39.59 -18.64 -56.80
N GLU A 628 39.27 -18.41 -55.52
CA GLU A 628 40.12 -18.81 -54.40
C GLU A 628 40.29 -20.34 -54.30
N LEU A 629 39.24 -21.11 -54.59
CA LEU A 629 39.30 -22.58 -54.63
C LEU A 629 40.18 -23.09 -55.78
N PHE A 630 40.03 -22.53 -56.99
CA PHE A 630 40.86 -22.90 -58.13
C PHE A 630 42.34 -22.60 -57.89
N GLU A 631 42.66 -21.47 -57.26
CA GLU A 631 44.04 -21.15 -56.88
C GLU A 631 44.57 -22.11 -55.80
N ARG A 632 43.77 -22.41 -54.78
CA ARG A 632 44.15 -23.33 -53.69
C ARG A 632 44.44 -24.75 -54.18
N TYR A 633 43.56 -25.30 -55.01
CA TYR A 633 43.63 -26.66 -55.51
C TYR A 633 44.34 -26.80 -56.87
N GLN A 634 44.86 -25.69 -57.41
CA GLN A 634 45.57 -25.62 -58.70
C GLN A 634 44.76 -26.19 -59.87
N LEU A 635 43.46 -25.87 -59.89
CA LEU A 635 42.52 -26.36 -60.90
C LEU A 635 42.34 -25.35 -62.02
N ALA A 636 42.23 -25.85 -63.25
CA ALA A 636 41.75 -25.05 -64.36
C ALA A 636 40.23 -24.86 -64.24
N PRO A 637 39.68 -23.64 -64.48
CA PRO A 637 38.24 -23.37 -64.34
C PRO A 637 37.33 -24.34 -65.11
N GLU A 638 37.80 -24.90 -66.23
CA GLU A 638 37.08 -25.86 -67.07
C GLU A 638 36.87 -27.23 -66.39
N SER A 639 37.61 -27.49 -65.31
CA SER A 639 37.47 -28.71 -64.49
C SER A 639 36.18 -28.70 -63.67
N LEU A 640 35.50 -27.56 -63.56
CA LEU A 640 34.25 -27.40 -62.85
C LEU A 640 33.20 -26.81 -63.78
N SER A 641 31.98 -27.36 -63.73
CA SER A 641 30.81 -26.75 -64.36
C SER A 641 29.71 -26.56 -63.32
N ILE A 642 28.81 -25.63 -63.62
CA ILE A 642 27.73 -25.23 -62.73
C ILE A 642 26.40 -25.51 -63.41
N GLU A 643 25.48 -26.09 -62.66
CA GLU A 643 24.13 -26.38 -63.11
C GLU A 643 23.16 -25.54 -62.30
N VAL A 644 22.24 -24.85 -62.99
CA VAL A 644 21.22 -24.01 -62.37
C VAL A 644 19.86 -24.38 -62.93
N THR A 645 18.91 -24.65 -62.07
CA THR A 645 17.54 -24.93 -62.53
C THR A 645 16.92 -23.67 -63.13
N GLU A 646 16.03 -23.89 -64.08
CA GLU A 646 15.26 -22.82 -64.71
C GLU A 646 14.56 -21.91 -63.69
N SER A 647 13.92 -22.50 -62.68
CA SER A 647 13.19 -21.78 -61.63
C SER A 647 14.11 -20.95 -60.74
N ALA A 648 15.34 -21.41 -60.48
CA ALA A 648 16.31 -20.71 -59.64
C ALA A 648 16.74 -19.37 -60.25
N VAL A 649 16.96 -19.34 -61.57
CA VAL A 649 17.33 -18.11 -62.28
C VAL A 649 16.16 -17.12 -62.34
N MET A 650 14.92 -17.63 -62.46
CA MET A 650 13.72 -16.82 -62.62
C MET A 650 13.28 -16.10 -61.33
N GLN A 651 13.82 -16.49 -60.16
CA GLN A 651 13.47 -15.86 -58.89
C GLN A 651 13.97 -14.39 -58.81
N ASP A 652 15.18 -14.14 -59.32
CA ASP A 652 15.77 -12.79 -59.44
C ASP A 652 16.74 -12.78 -60.63
N VAL A 653 16.18 -12.48 -61.82
CA VAL A 653 16.90 -12.57 -63.10
C VAL A 653 18.10 -11.62 -63.16
N ASP A 654 17.98 -10.41 -62.61
CA ASP A 654 19.04 -9.41 -62.68
C ASP A 654 20.21 -9.78 -61.76
N ALA A 655 19.92 -10.22 -60.53
CA ALA A 655 20.96 -10.71 -59.61
C ALA A 655 21.63 -11.98 -60.14
N ALA A 656 20.84 -12.94 -60.63
CA ALA A 656 21.35 -14.17 -61.23
C ALA A 656 22.26 -13.90 -62.43
N MET A 657 21.83 -13.03 -63.36
CA MET A 657 22.62 -12.67 -64.54
C MET A 657 23.97 -12.06 -64.15
N GLY A 658 24.02 -11.22 -63.11
CA GLY A 658 25.27 -10.66 -62.58
C GLY A 658 26.25 -11.74 -62.14
N THR A 659 25.81 -12.69 -61.31
CA THR A 659 26.66 -13.78 -60.81
C THR A 659 27.10 -14.73 -61.94
N LEU A 660 26.18 -15.14 -62.81
CA LEU A 660 26.48 -16.06 -63.92
C LEU A 660 27.47 -15.45 -64.91
N LEU A 661 27.41 -14.14 -65.18
CA LEU A 661 28.39 -13.45 -66.02
C LEU A 661 29.79 -13.48 -65.41
N GLU A 662 29.93 -13.30 -64.10
CA GLU A 662 31.23 -13.38 -63.43
C GLU A 662 31.79 -14.81 -63.43
N LEU A 663 30.93 -15.82 -63.23
CA LEU A 663 31.33 -17.24 -63.34
C LEU A 663 31.79 -17.59 -64.76
N HIS A 664 31.04 -17.17 -65.77
CA HIS A 664 31.42 -17.35 -67.18
C HIS A 664 32.74 -16.62 -67.52
N ARG A 665 32.97 -15.41 -66.97
CA ARG A 665 34.26 -14.70 -67.13
C ARG A 665 35.45 -15.40 -66.50
N LEU A 666 35.23 -16.17 -65.43
CA LEU A 666 36.25 -17.02 -64.84
C LEU A 666 36.58 -18.25 -65.70
N GLY A 667 35.79 -18.53 -66.74
CA GLY A 667 35.95 -19.71 -67.61
C GLY A 667 35.19 -20.94 -67.14
N ILE A 668 34.26 -20.78 -66.20
CA ILE A 668 33.40 -21.86 -65.71
C ILE A 668 32.25 -22.07 -66.69
N ARG A 669 32.02 -23.32 -67.09
CA ARG A 669 30.87 -23.67 -67.94
C ARG A 669 29.57 -23.72 -67.13
N ILE A 670 28.49 -23.23 -67.71
CA ILE A 670 27.18 -23.13 -67.04
C ILE A 670 26.12 -23.88 -67.85
N ALA A 671 25.35 -24.75 -67.20
CA ALA A 671 24.23 -25.46 -67.80
C ALA A 671 22.91 -25.06 -67.14
N ILE A 672 21.85 -24.96 -67.94
CA ILE A 672 20.47 -24.87 -67.44
C ILE A 672 19.95 -26.29 -67.19
N ASP A 673 19.48 -26.55 -65.97
CA ASP A 673 18.93 -27.83 -65.55
C ASP A 673 17.39 -27.86 -65.55
N ASP A 674 16.83 -29.09 -65.59
CA ASP A 674 15.39 -29.40 -65.60
C ASP A 674 14.58 -28.67 -66.70
N TYR A 675 15.19 -28.48 -67.88
CA TYR A 675 14.54 -27.71 -68.95
C TYR A 675 13.26 -28.39 -69.47
N GLY A 676 12.19 -27.59 -69.59
CA GLY A 676 10.88 -28.03 -70.08
C GLY A 676 9.84 -28.30 -69.00
N THR A 677 10.23 -28.25 -67.72
CA THR A 677 9.31 -28.38 -66.57
C THR A 677 8.81 -27.03 -66.04
N GLY A 678 9.41 -25.91 -66.48
CA GLY A 678 9.12 -24.54 -66.06
C GLY A 678 8.48 -23.62 -67.12
N TYR A 679 8.37 -22.33 -66.81
CA TYR A 679 7.69 -21.29 -67.60
C TYR A 679 8.65 -20.32 -68.33
N SER A 680 9.89 -20.70 -68.60
CA SER A 680 10.87 -19.81 -69.18
C SER A 680 10.52 -19.40 -70.59
N SER A 681 10.54 -18.09 -70.81
CA SER A 681 10.56 -17.56 -72.15
C SER A 681 11.93 -17.83 -72.77
N LEU A 682 11.95 -18.45 -73.95
CA LEU A 682 13.12 -18.56 -74.83
C LEU A 682 13.93 -17.24 -74.94
N ALA A 683 13.24 -16.10 -74.85
CA ALA A 683 13.85 -14.77 -74.89
C ALA A 683 14.78 -14.50 -73.69
N GLN A 684 14.52 -15.12 -72.54
CA GLN A 684 15.34 -14.98 -71.34
C GLN A 684 16.58 -15.86 -71.39
N ILE A 685 16.43 -17.13 -71.78
CA ILE A 685 17.57 -18.07 -71.93
C ILE A 685 18.61 -17.52 -72.91
N LYS A 686 18.15 -16.92 -74.03
CA LYS A 686 19.04 -16.27 -75.00
C LYS A 686 19.95 -15.18 -74.40
N ARG A 687 19.58 -14.58 -73.27
CA ARG A 687 20.36 -13.52 -72.61
C ARG A 687 21.31 -14.04 -71.54
N LEU A 688 21.11 -15.28 -71.08
CA LEU A 688 21.94 -15.85 -70.02
C LEU A 688 23.28 -16.34 -70.61
N PRO A 689 24.40 -16.17 -69.90
CA PRO A 689 25.71 -16.65 -70.34
C PRO A 689 25.84 -18.16 -70.02
N VAL A 690 25.06 -18.98 -70.72
CA VAL A 690 25.02 -20.44 -70.52
C VAL A 690 25.61 -21.16 -71.74
N ASP A 691 26.18 -22.33 -71.49
CA ASP A 691 26.88 -23.16 -72.47
C ASP A 691 26.10 -24.42 -72.84
N ALA A 692 25.25 -24.90 -71.93
CA ALA A 692 24.54 -26.16 -72.11
C ALA A 692 23.09 -26.12 -71.60
N LEU A 693 22.29 -27.03 -72.14
CA LEU A 693 20.89 -27.25 -71.78
C LEU A 693 20.68 -28.72 -71.42
N LYS A 694 20.18 -28.99 -70.21
CA LYS A 694 19.88 -30.35 -69.74
C LYS A 694 18.38 -30.62 -69.89
N ILE A 695 18.04 -31.70 -70.59
CA ILE A 695 16.69 -32.18 -70.79
C ILE A 695 16.30 -33.04 -69.60
N ASP A 696 15.21 -32.66 -68.91
CA ASP A 696 14.69 -33.38 -67.75
C ASP A 696 14.38 -34.86 -68.08
N LYS A 697 14.75 -35.74 -67.15
CA LYS A 697 14.49 -37.19 -67.24
C LYS A 697 13.04 -37.54 -67.55
N SER A 698 12.05 -36.73 -67.17
CA SER A 698 10.63 -36.99 -67.40
C SER A 698 10.29 -37.10 -68.89
N PHE A 699 11.01 -36.37 -69.74
CA PHE A 699 10.84 -36.44 -71.20
C PHE A 699 11.71 -37.53 -71.85
N VAL A 700 12.78 -37.97 -71.16
CA VAL A 700 13.73 -38.95 -71.70
C VAL A 700 13.33 -40.39 -71.37
N GLN A 701 12.78 -40.64 -70.18
CA GLN A 701 12.46 -42.00 -69.70
C GLN A 701 11.46 -42.74 -70.59
N ALA A 702 10.55 -42.03 -71.27
CA ALA A 702 9.52 -42.63 -72.13
C ALA A 702 9.64 -42.24 -73.61
N ILE A 703 10.80 -41.72 -74.05
CA ILE A 703 11.02 -41.18 -75.40
C ILE A 703 10.77 -42.19 -76.53
N ASP A 704 10.96 -43.49 -76.26
CA ASP A 704 10.77 -44.59 -77.20
C ASP A 704 9.30 -45.03 -77.35
N THR A 705 8.45 -44.69 -76.37
CA THR A 705 7.06 -45.13 -76.30
C THR A 705 6.05 -43.99 -76.43
N GLN A 706 6.42 -42.75 -76.07
CA GLN A 706 5.56 -41.57 -76.12
C GLN A 706 5.98 -40.59 -77.22
N LYS A 707 5.06 -40.32 -78.16
CA LYS A 707 5.32 -39.42 -79.30
C LYS A 707 5.45 -37.94 -78.89
N ASP A 708 4.75 -37.54 -77.85
CA ASP A 708 4.76 -36.16 -77.36
C ASP A 708 6.12 -35.85 -76.74
N ASP A 709 6.63 -36.74 -75.88
CA ASP A 709 7.98 -36.67 -75.30
C ASP A 709 9.07 -36.64 -76.37
N LEU A 710 9.00 -37.52 -77.37
CA LEU A 710 9.92 -37.50 -78.52
C LEU A 710 9.91 -36.16 -79.27
N THR A 711 8.74 -35.53 -79.40
CA THR A 711 8.61 -34.24 -80.07
C THR A 711 9.24 -33.13 -79.25
N ILE A 712 9.00 -33.11 -77.94
CA ILE A 712 9.61 -32.15 -77.00
C ILE A 712 11.13 -32.30 -77.04
N VAL A 713 11.66 -33.51 -76.88
CA VAL A 713 13.11 -33.77 -76.87
C VAL A 713 13.77 -33.32 -78.18
N ARG A 714 13.22 -33.69 -79.34
CA ARG A 714 13.76 -33.27 -80.65
C ARG A 714 13.76 -31.75 -80.79
N SER A 715 12.66 -31.09 -80.47
CA SER A 715 12.56 -29.63 -80.56
C SER A 715 13.53 -28.93 -79.61
N THR A 716 13.75 -29.48 -78.41
CA THR A 716 14.73 -28.96 -77.45
C THR A 716 16.16 -29.11 -77.96
N ILE A 717 16.52 -30.24 -78.58
CA ILE A 717 17.84 -30.43 -79.18
C ILE A 717 18.08 -29.41 -80.30
N GLU A 718 17.16 -29.31 -81.26
CA GLU A 718 17.26 -28.38 -82.38
C GLU A 718 17.35 -26.92 -81.91
N MET A 719 16.57 -26.56 -80.89
CA MET A 719 16.58 -25.23 -80.30
C MET A 719 17.91 -24.93 -79.58
N GLY A 720 18.41 -25.86 -78.75
CA GLY A 720 19.67 -25.71 -78.03
C GLY A 720 20.82 -25.41 -78.99
N HIS A 721 20.95 -26.23 -80.04
CA HIS A 721 21.95 -26.03 -81.09
C HIS A 721 21.77 -24.71 -81.85
N SER A 722 20.53 -24.30 -82.14
CA SER A 722 20.24 -23.01 -82.79
C SER A 722 20.64 -21.80 -81.94
N LEU A 723 20.71 -21.97 -80.61
CA LEU A 723 21.21 -20.97 -79.66
C LEU A 723 22.73 -21.10 -79.40
N GLY A 724 23.39 -22.09 -79.99
CA GLY A 724 24.81 -22.37 -79.79
C GLY A 724 25.12 -23.11 -78.48
N LEU A 725 24.13 -23.77 -77.88
CA LEU A 725 24.25 -24.52 -76.63
C LEU A 725 24.49 -26.01 -76.90
N GLU A 726 25.29 -26.65 -76.06
CA GLU A 726 25.38 -28.12 -75.98
C GLU A 726 24.12 -28.68 -75.30
N VAL A 727 23.68 -29.88 -75.68
CA VAL A 727 22.47 -30.50 -75.13
C VAL A 727 22.78 -31.82 -74.43
N VAL A 728 22.41 -31.89 -73.15
CA VAL A 728 22.57 -33.06 -72.29
C VAL A 728 21.21 -33.71 -72.07
N ALA A 729 21.08 -35.02 -72.31
CA ALA A 729 19.88 -35.76 -71.97
C ALA A 729 20.06 -36.55 -70.66
N GLU A 730 19.20 -36.30 -69.69
CA GLU A 730 19.21 -36.97 -68.39
C GLU A 730 18.29 -38.18 -68.32
N GLY A 731 18.51 -39.07 -67.36
CA GLY A 731 17.60 -40.19 -67.12
C GLY A 731 17.59 -41.24 -68.23
N VAL A 732 18.70 -41.37 -68.98
CA VAL A 732 18.84 -42.43 -69.99
C VAL A 732 18.92 -43.80 -69.32
N GLU A 733 17.88 -44.61 -69.46
CA GLU A 733 17.77 -45.93 -68.80
C GLU A 733 17.91 -47.13 -69.74
N SER A 734 17.84 -46.91 -71.06
CA SER A 734 17.96 -47.98 -72.06
C SER A 734 18.93 -47.63 -73.19
N ARG A 735 19.48 -48.68 -73.82
CA ARG A 735 20.29 -48.55 -75.04
C ARG A 735 19.48 -47.92 -76.18
N THR A 736 18.21 -48.27 -76.29
CA THR A 736 17.31 -47.76 -77.33
C THR A 736 17.11 -46.25 -77.21
N SER A 737 16.91 -45.74 -75.99
CA SER A 737 16.84 -44.31 -75.72
C SER A 737 18.16 -43.61 -76.07
N ALA A 738 19.31 -44.21 -75.72
CA ALA A 738 20.63 -43.68 -76.04
C ALA A 738 20.88 -43.58 -77.56
N ASP A 739 20.58 -44.64 -78.32
CA ASP A 739 20.72 -44.67 -79.77
C ASP A 739 19.80 -43.62 -80.44
N LEU A 740 18.56 -43.47 -79.93
CA LEU A 740 17.61 -42.47 -80.44
C LEU A 740 18.08 -41.04 -80.18
N LEU A 741 18.50 -40.72 -78.95
CA LEU A 741 19.02 -39.40 -78.57
C LEU A 741 20.26 -39.03 -79.38
N SER A 742 21.18 -39.98 -79.57
CA SER A 742 22.38 -39.79 -80.39
C SER A 742 22.04 -39.54 -81.86
N THR A 743 21.03 -40.24 -82.40
CA THR A 743 20.53 -40.03 -83.77
C THR A 743 19.88 -38.66 -83.95
N LEU A 744 19.19 -38.17 -82.91
CA LEU A 744 18.61 -36.82 -82.87
C LEU A 744 19.67 -35.71 -82.73
N GLY A 745 20.93 -36.08 -82.48
CA GLY A 745 22.04 -35.13 -82.38
C GLY A 745 22.35 -34.66 -80.95
N CYS A 746 21.80 -35.27 -79.91
CA CYS A 746 22.14 -34.92 -78.53
C CYS A 746 23.65 -35.06 -78.27
N ASP A 747 24.27 -34.10 -77.55
CA ASP A 747 25.71 -34.04 -77.37
C ASP A 747 26.21 -34.95 -76.25
N TYR A 748 25.52 -34.97 -75.10
CA TYR A 748 25.88 -35.78 -73.94
C TYR A 748 24.71 -36.59 -73.39
N LEU A 749 24.99 -37.80 -72.90
CA LEU A 749 24.02 -38.68 -72.24
C LEU A 749 24.40 -38.94 -70.80
N GLN A 750 23.41 -38.87 -69.92
CA GLN A 750 23.52 -39.22 -68.52
C GLN A 750 22.35 -40.09 -68.08
N GLY A 751 22.63 -41.16 -67.35
CA GLY A 751 21.58 -42.01 -66.80
C GLY A 751 22.06 -43.40 -66.39
N TYR A 752 21.14 -44.19 -65.86
CA TYR A 752 21.45 -45.50 -65.28
C TYR A 752 21.85 -46.55 -66.32
N TRP A 753 21.54 -46.32 -67.59
CA TRP A 753 22.06 -47.14 -68.68
C TRP A 753 23.60 -47.05 -68.78
N LEU A 754 24.16 -45.87 -68.54
CA LEU A 754 25.61 -45.66 -68.52
C LEU A 754 26.20 -46.12 -67.19
N ALA A 755 25.80 -45.46 -66.10
CA ALA A 755 26.14 -45.86 -64.74
C ALA A 755 25.25 -45.16 -63.70
N LYS A 756 25.08 -45.81 -62.54
CA LYS A 756 24.48 -45.18 -61.36
C LYS A 756 25.48 -44.24 -60.68
N PRO A 757 25.02 -43.22 -59.93
CA PRO A 757 25.91 -42.42 -59.08
C PRO A 757 26.72 -43.29 -58.12
N MET A 758 28.03 -43.06 -58.03
CA MET A 758 28.96 -43.88 -57.25
C MET A 758 29.98 -43.04 -56.49
N GLY A 759 30.64 -43.61 -55.48
CA GLY A 759 31.69 -42.90 -54.73
C GLY A 759 32.92 -42.62 -55.62
N SER A 760 33.77 -41.68 -55.22
CA SER A 760 34.94 -41.28 -56.04
C SER A 760 35.89 -42.43 -56.36
N GLU A 761 36.18 -43.30 -55.38
CA GLU A 761 37.02 -44.50 -55.59
C GLU A 761 36.40 -45.46 -56.62
N GLN A 762 35.09 -45.70 -56.52
CA GLN A 762 34.36 -46.54 -57.46
C GLN A 762 34.32 -45.93 -58.86
N LEU A 763 34.22 -44.60 -58.97
CA LEU A 763 34.28 -43.92 -60.26
C LEU A 763 35.64 -44.08 -60.91
N THR A 764 36.73 -43.96 -60.15
CA THR A 764 38.09 -44.19 -60.67
C THR A 764 38.23 -45.61 -61.23
N GLU A 765 37.84 -46.63 -60.46
CA GLU A 765 37.86 -48.02 -60.92
C GLU A 765 37.00 -48.25 -62.17
N TRP A 766 35.82 -47.60 -62.20
CA TRP A 766 34.92 -47.68 -63.34
C TRP A 766 35.54 -47.05 -64.59
N LEU A 767 36.13 -45.86 -64.48
CA LEU A 767 36.80 -45.15 -65.57
C LEU A 767 37.98 -45.94 -66.16
N ASP A 768 38.79 -46.57 -65.30
CA ASP A 768 39.91 -47.42 -65.75
C ASP A 768 39.46 -48.63 -66.56
N SER A 769 38.28 -49.17 -66.23
CA SER A 769 37.69 -50.31 -66.93
C SER A 769 36.81 -49.92 -68.13
N PHE A 770 36.47 -48.63 -68.28
CA PHE A 770 35.49 -48.17 -69.24
C PHE A 770 36.06 -48.15 -70.66
N THR A 771 35.37 -48.85 -71.57
CA THR A 771 35.66 -48.78 -73.00
C THR A 771 34.69 -47.84 -73.71
N PRO A 772 35.17 -46.91 -74.56
CA PRO A 772 34.30 -46.00 -75.28
C PRO A 772 33.19 -46.71 -76.05
N LEU A 773 31.95 -46.25 -75.90
CA LEU A 773 30.78 -46.86 -76.51
C LEU A 773 30.48 -46.23 -77.88
N SER A 774 30.26 -47.04 -78.90
CA SER A 774 29.84 -46.55 -80.22
C SER A 774 28.33 -46.36 -80.26
N LEU A 775 27.87 -45.15 -80.61
CA LEU A 775 26.48 -44.79 -80.83
C LEU A 775 26.25 -44.34 -82.29
N PRO A 776 25.02 -44.46 -82.83
CA PRO A 776 24.68 -43.95 -84.15
C PRO A 776 24.64 -42.42 -84.13
N HIS A 777 25.44 -41.78 -84.99
CA HIS A 777 25.54 -40.32 -85.07
C HIS A 777 24.99 -39.82 -86.43
N PRO A 778 24.22 -38.72 -86.49
CA PRO A 778 23.77 -38.15 -87.76
C PRO A 778 24.93 -37.89 -88.71
N ALA A 779 24.79 -38.32 -89.97
CA ALA A 779 25.74 -37.98 -91.02
C ALA A 779 25.74 -36.47 -91.23
N SER A 780 26.92 -35.84 -91.07
CA SER A 780 27.10 -34.39 -91.14
C SER A 780 26.46 -33.76 -92.39
N SER A 781 25.37 -33.02 -92.23
CA SER A 781 24.82 -32.16 -93.27
C SER A 781 25.33 -30.73 -93.10
N ILE A 782 26.42 -30.44 -93.82
CA ILE A 782 26.75 -29.22 -94.56
C ILE A 782 26.21 -27.88 -93.99
N GLU A 783 27.17 -27.04 -93.60
CA GLU A 783 27.07 -25.59 -93.42
C GLU A 783 26.06 -24.91 -94.37
N THR A 784 25.14 -24.11 -93.81
CA THR A 784 24.52 -23.00 -94.55
C THR A 784 24.69 -21.71 -93.75
N PRO A 785 25.47 -20.72 -94.24
CA PRO A 785 25.66 -19.46 -93.55
C PRO A 785 24.46 -18.55 -93.81
N TRP A 786 23.56 -18.42 -92.84
CA TRP A 786 22.52 -17.41 -92.87
C TRP A 786 23.13 -16.05 -92.47
N ARG A 787 23.51 -15.26 -93.49
CA ARG A 787 23.71 -13.81 -93.36
C ARG A 787 22.35 -13.15 -93.06
N MET A 788 22.27 -12.39 -91.96
CA MET A 788 21.18 -11.44 -91.70
C MET A 788 21.50 -10.06 -92.33
N PRO A 789 20.49 -9.27 -92.76
CA PRO A 789 20.64 -7.86 -93.08
C PRO A 789 20.80 -6.98 -91.83
#